data_AF-A0A1V5YRY9-F1
#
_entry.id   AF-A0A1V5YRY9-F1
#
_cell.length_a   1.000
_cell.length_b   1.000
_cell.length_c   1.000
_cell.angle_alpha   90.00
_cell.angle_beta   90.00
_cell.angle_gamma   90.00
#
_symmetry.space_group_name_H-M   'P 1'
#
loop_
_entity.id
_entity.type
_entity.pdbx_description
1 polymer ?
#
loop_
_entity_poly.entity_id
_entity_poly.type
_entity_poly.pdbx_seq_one_letter_code
_entity_poly.pdbx_strand_id
1 'polypeptide(L)'
;MNTYGNRLLKCTAAFAFAFAVLLLVGCGDKTPPGAVTMFAAQSGDGEITLSWVNPPDKDLAGVRVVRSQSAPPAKPSEGLEIFSDSGTGLVDGNVTNGNPYFYAAWAYDRAGNHSSPVYASATPVSFQAREEILDKLDSMAEQIAAIPTLTEEEKKEMQDILDETEDLFLGGDPCGAAAVMKDEFLEKCQWVRQTRERPEGEKLYAAGRMVRVNIARTMEAKGECDELQRVDLEAEIQVESEDPEGLSGWSVFGEPLLTALELHENTAPESTFTQVFIPGAEAVHGQVGAPDIPVYRQLVAVPMGDDVKVKILQQRPVIAEEIFLNLYPVQPAPMDQGPDLSLFKDPPFTINHSIYESNEPWPPEPVTMRYIGNGRDLEFYLLEMASGQYYPAENRLELFDYTHLDVEFQGGPGHFATSHMISPFESNSRALIESAINKEVIKENIIEGIRQDIIGEELLILTHPNFYDAAIKLRDWKRSKGIWANVYECGTNSDIHWRATGEQIDAFIEERYHTTEIRVSYVLLLGDAEFIPTFYINNIGTDWPYAILGKPGEDLIADFAVGRIPVDTLDQAMTVVDKTINYEKTPIDDKDFYQNAVLASQFQCCREKAPDQGTDSRTFIQCSEFAQQMLSAAGKTVSRIYARTGSQTPNRYYDGTLLPSALRPSAKFPWDGNTNQITEAWNKGAFLIIHRDHGEPHGWETPRFRSSHIDNLENEDRLPVVFSMNCSTGFFDNETAGGAGGTVANDVYFCERALRKPDGGAVGIFGATRISPSWENTALTMGMMDAIWPGRLNFGFSTLSQRRLGDILNHGKRYILSMRGVSVMGEDLFEDSVIEELYLWHCFGDPTLEIWTKNPYSQTNPFSPVFHHQGLAVQDGIDISGGILVEYGVDNAVITVFERGADQEIPLGRGVVQNGVAQITYLQNHVMDHELTIIASFDNAPAKVLQGNSF
;
A
#
# COMPACT_ATOMS: atom_id res chain seq x y z
N MET A 1 14.34 67.51 36.59
CA MET A 1 12.91 67.87 36.74
C MET A 1 12.31 66.86 37.69
N ASN A 2 12.22 67.25 38.97
CA ASN A 2 10.96 67.53 39.69
C ASN A 2 10.38 66.24 40.32
N THR A 3 10.74 65.89 41.56
CA THR A 3 10.24 66.39 42.88
C THR A 3 9.11 65.48 43.41
N TYR A 4 9.36 64.75 44.52
CA TYR A 4 8.90 65.05 45.91
C TYR A 4 7.36 65.14 46.03
N GLY A 5 6.64 64.51 46.97
CA GLY A 5 6.99 63.76 48.17
C GLY A 5 5.77 63.58 49.09
N ASN A 6 5.89 62.61 50.01
CA ASN A 6 5.57 62.68 51.45
C ASN A 6 4.17 63.01 52.00
N ARG A 7 3.72 62.18 52.96
CA ARG A 7 3.33 62.53 54.37
C ARG A 7 2.94 61.25 55.17
N LEU A 8 3.59 60.88 56.29
CA LEU A 8 3.49 61.39 57.70
C LEU A 8 2.18 60.94 58.39
N LEU A 9 2.05 60.41 59.63
CA LEU A 9 2.72 60.51 60.95
C LEU A 9 2.37 59.23 61.79
N LYS A 10 3.34 58.55 62.46
CA LYS A 10 3.62 58.51 63.93
C LYS A 10 2.51 58.06 64.91
N CYS A 11 2.85 57.08 65.77
CA CYS A 11 2.75 57.25 67.23
C CYS A 11 3.65 56.26 68.00
N THR A 12 4.11 56.70 69.17
CA THR A 12 5.30 56.29 69.93
C THR A 12 5.01 55.53 71.23
N ALA A 13 6.08 54.98 71.83
CA ALA A 13 6.29 54.51 73.23
C ALA A 13 6.33 52.98 73.38
N ALA A 14 7.25 52.33 74.10
CA ALA A 14 8.09 52.75 75.22
C ALA A 14 9.41 51.95 75.32
N PHE A 15 10.27 52.45 76.19
CA PHE A 15 11.68 52.14 76.45
C PHE A 15 11.99 50.78 77.12
N ALA A 16 13.25 50.37 76.92
CA ALA A 16 14.13 49.54 77.77
C ALA A 16 14.00 48.01 77.72
N PHE A 17 14.98 47.36 77.08
CA PHE A 17 16.08 46.68 77.80
C PHE A 17 17.20 46.29 76.81
N ALA A 18 18.38 46.90 76.96
CA ALA A 18 19.62 46.39 76.38
C ALA A 18 20.28 45.43 77.39
N PHE A 19 20.96 44.42 76.86
CA PHE A 19 21.71 43.36 77.55
C PHE A 19 20.89 42.21 78.17
N ALA A 20 20.55 41.22 77.34
CA ALA A 20 20.99 39.83 77.52
C ALA A 20 20.37 38.90 76.47
N VAL A 21 20.89 38.86 75.23
CA VAL A 21 20.84 37.65 74.37
C VAL A 21 22.01 37.70 73.39
N LEU A 22 23.15 37.14 73.78
CA LEU A 22 24.19 36.66 72.88
C LEU A 22 24.20 35.15 73.05
N LEU A 23 23.21 34.48 72.49
CA LEU A 23 23.04 33.02 72.36
C LEU A 23 21.73 32.78 71.57
N LEU A 24 21.80 31.97 70.51
CA LEU A 24 20.74 31.58 69.54
C LEU A 24 20.82 32.24 68.15
N VAL A 25 21.99 32.24 67.52
CA VAL A 25 22.04 31.81 66.12
C VAL A 25 22.39 30.33 66.19
N GLY A 26 21.38 29.50 66.36
CA GLY A 26 21.55 28.05 66.24
C GLY A 26 22.12 27.76 64.86
N CYS A 27 23.17 26.94 64.81
CA CYS A 27 23.66 26.34 63.59
C CYS A 27 22.46 25.72 62.85
N GLY A 28 22.07 26.30 61.71
CA GLY A 28 21.13 25.63 60.82
C GLY A 28 21.72 24.28 60.45
N ASP A 29 20.89 23.26 60.43
CA ASP A 29 21.32 21.92 60.03
C ASP A 29 21.94 21.98 58.62
N LYS A 30 23.09 21.34 58.46
CA LYS A 30 23.83 21.24 57.18
C LYS A 30 24.12 19.79 56.83
N THR A 31 23.66 18.85 57.62
CA THR A 31 23.93 17.43 57.43
C THR A 31 22.73 16.86 56.69
N PRO A 32 22.85 16.46 55.42
CA PRO A 32 21.75 15.80 54.74
C PRO A 32 21.49 14.42 55.35
N PRO A 33 20.24 13.92 55.27
CA PRO A 33 19.94 12.52 55.53
C PRO A 33 20.76 11.60 54.62
N GLY A 34 20.89 10.32 54.98
CA GLY A 34 21.45 9.30 54.09
C GLY A 34 20.67 9.21 52.78
N ALA A 35 21.31 8.75 51.70
CA ALA A 35 20.60 8.48 50.45
C ALA A 35 19.57 7.35 50.64
N VAL A 36 18.50 7.38 49.85
CA VAL A 36 17.58 6.24 49.78
C VAL A 36 18.33 5.00 49.29
N THR A 37 17.88 3.82 49.70
CA THR A 37 18.45 2.54 49.23
C THR A 37 17.40 1.72 48.51
N MET A 38 17.79 0.71 47.74
CA MET A 38 16.86 -0.11 46.95
C MET A 38 15.95 0.73 46.04
N PHE A 39 16.47 1.83 45.48
CA PHE A 39 15.71 2.64 44.55
C PHE A 39 15.60 1.90 43.22
N ALA A 40 14.39 1.49 42.88
CA ALA A 40 14.10 0.67 41.70
C ALA A 40 12.93 1.27 40.93
N ALA A 41 12.97 1.12 39.61
CA ALA A 41 11.90 1.45 38.69
C ALA A 41 11.47 0.16 37.98
N GLN A 42 10.18 -0.17 38.05
CA GLN A 42 9.61 -1.35 37.42
C GLN A 42 8.62 -0.93 36.32
N SER A 43 8.83 -1.46 35.13
CA SER A 43 8.01 -1.18 33.94
C SER A 43 6.61 -1.82 34.02
N GLY A 44 5.60 -1.10 33.51
CA GLY A 44 4.21 -1.52 33.35
C GLY A 44 3.55 -0.89 32.10
N ASP A 45 2.26 -1.16 31.87
CA ASP A 45 1.53 -0.69 30.69
C ASP A 45 1.03 0.75 30.89
N GLY A 46 1.71 1.70 30.26
CA GLY A 46 1.47 3.13 30.43
C GLY A 46 1.85 3.66 31.81
N GLU A 47 2.63 2.89 32.57
CA GLU A 47 3.02 3.24 33.94
C GLU A 47 4.41 2.72 34.34
N ILE A 48 5.06 3.39 35.29
CA ILE A 48 6.30 2.94 35.94
C ILE A 48 6.10 2.95 37.46
N THR A 49 6.32 1.81 38.10
CA THR A 49 6.28 1.69 39.57
C THR A 49 7.66 1.90 40.16
N LEU A 50 7.80 2.96 40.96
CA LEU A 50 9.02 3.29 41.69
C LEU A 50 8.92 2.82 43.14
N SER A 51 10.01 2.26 43.68
CA SER A 51 10.11 1.88 45.08
C SER A 51 11.47 2.21 45.66
N TRP A 52 11.54 2.50 46.96
CA TRP A 52 12.79 2.74 47.69
C TRP A 52 12.63 2.53 49.19
N VAL A 53 13.76 2.44 49.89
CA VAL A 53 13.83 2.41 51.36
C VAL A 53 14.40 3.73 51.84
N ASN A 54 13.63 4.40 52.70
CA ASN A 54 14.03 5.64 53.35
C ASN A 54 15.20 5.41 54.32
N PRO A 55 16.14 6.37 54.43
CA PRO A 55 17.21 6.28 55.42
C PRO A 55 16.65 6.34 56.85
N PRO A 56 17.29 5.69 57.84
CA PRO A 56 16.82 5.68 59.23
C PRO A 56 17.09 6.99 59.98
N ASP A 57 17.64 8.01 59.31
CA ASP A 57 18.00 9.30 59.87
C ASP A 57 16.78 10.03 60.46
N LYS A 58 16.93 10.57 61.66
CA LYS A 58 15.82 11.17 62.42
C LYS A 58 15.35 12.51 61.87
N ASP A 59 16.16 13.16 61.06
CA ASP A 59 15.93 14.46 60.42
C ASP A 59 15.33 14.34 59.02
N LEU A 60 15.15 13.12 58.49
CA LEU A 60 14.46 12.88 57.23
C LEU A 60 13.07 13.54 57.22
N ALA A 61 12.88 14.48 56.29
CA ALA A 61 11.61 15.12 56.03
C ALA A 61 10.84 14.43 54.90
N GLY A 62 11.56 13.93 53.89
CA GLY A 62 10.96 13.17 52.79
C GLY A 62 11.97 12.78 51.72
N VAL A 63 11.46 12.24 50.62
CA VAL A 63 12.20 11.91 49.41
C VAL A 63 11.63 12.71 48.27
N ARG A 64 12.51 13.27 47.44
CA ARG A 64 12.18 13.95 46.20
C ARG A 64 12.59 13.07 45.04
N VAL A 65 11.68 12.80 44.11
CA VAL A 65 11.96 12.07 42.87
C VAL A 65 11.71 12.99 41.69
N VAL A 66 12.72 13.07 40.81
CA VAL A 66 12.67 13.85 39.58
C VAL A 66 12.83 12.91 38.38
N ARG A 67 12.03 13.14 37.34
CA ARG A 67 12.00 12.40 36.08
C ARG A 67 12.56 13.23 34.93
N SER A 68 13.24 12.57 34.00
CA SER A 68 13.69 13.12 32.71
C SER A 68 13.56 12.06 31.62
N GLN A 69 13.39 12.49 30.37
CA GLN A 69 13.36 11.60 29.19
C GLN A 69 14.70 11.56 28.42
N SER A 70 15.69 12.38 28.80
CA SER A 70 16.95 12.51 28.06
C SER A 70 18.17 11.93 28.77
N ALA A 71 18.24 12.07 30.11
CA ALA A 71 19.33 11.55 30.93
C ALA A 71 18.93 11.57 32.41
N PRO A 72 19.60 10.78 33.29
CA PRO A 72 19.39 10.84 34.73
C PRO A 72 19.58 12.27 35.29
N PRO A 73 18.57 12.84 36.00
CA PRO A 73 18.67 14.16 36.61
C PRO A 73 19.85 14.33 37.57
N ALA A 74 20.79 15.21 37.27
CA ALA A 74 21.96 15.43 38.14
C ALA A 74 21.64 16.25 39.41
N LYS A 75 20.52 16.98 39.42
CA LYS A 75 20.08 17.82 40.55
C LYS A 75 18.55 17.90 40.65
N PRO A 76 18.00 18.22 41.84
CA PRO A 76 16.56 18.36 42.06
C PRO A 76 15.79 19.34 41.17
N SER A 77 16.50 20.21 40.44
CA SER A 77 15.91 21.24 39.56
C SER A 77 15.98 20.88 38.07
N GLU A 78 16.41 19.68 37.72
CA GLU A 78 16.67 19.25 36.34
C GLU A 78 15.71 18.13 35.96
N GLY A 79 14.57 18.47 35.35
CA GLY A 79 13.50 17.54 35.01
C GLY A 79 12.19 17.87 35.72
N LEU A 80 11.26 16.91 35.70
CA LEU A 80 9.94 17.03 36.31
C LEU A 80 9.94 16.38 37.70
N GLU A 81 9.65 17.15 38.75
CA GLU A 81 9.38 16.58 40.07
C GLU A 81 8.05 15.83 40.03
N ILE A 82 8.10 14.52 40.25
CA ILE A 82 6.92 13.64 40.25
C ILE A 82 6.54 13.18 41.65
N PHE A 83 7.44 13.36 42.62
CA PHE A 83 7.23 12.97 44.00
C PHE A 83 7.99 13.89 44.96
N SER A 84 7.35 14.32 46.05
CA SER A 84 8.01 14.97 47.19
C SER A 84 7.24 14.76 48.49
N ASP A 85 7.51 13.64 49.18
CA ASP A 85 6.87 13.31 50.47
C ASP A 85 7.68 12.23 51.22
N SER A 86 7.25 11.77 52.40
CA SER A 86 7.90 10.72 53.20
C SER A 86 7.56 9.29 52.77
N GLY A 87 6.91 9.10 51.63
CA GLY A 87 6.57 7.78 51.10
C GLY A 87 7.80 6.96 50.69
N THR A 88 7.55 5.70 50.30
CA THR A 88 8.57 4.70 49.92
C THR A 88 8.33 4.13 48.52
N GLY A 89 7.46 4.77 47.73
CA GLY A 89 7.13 4.36 46.38
C GLY A 89 6.09 5.27 45.73
N LEU A 90 5.97 5.17 44.40
CA LEU A 90 5.05 5.93 43.56
C LEU A 90 4.76 5.13 42.28
N VAL A 91 3.54 5.22 41.75
CA VAL A 91 3.23 4.83 40.36
C VAL A 91 3.20 6.09 39.50
N ASP A 92 4.10 6.18 38.52
CA ASP A 92 4.09 7.23 37.51
C ASP A 92 3.27 6.77 36.30
N GLY A 93 2.01 7.19 36.24
CA GLY A 93 1.08 6.89 35.13
C GLY A 93 1.05 7.95 34.02
N ASN A 94 1.96 8.93 34.03
CA ASN A 94 2.07 9.95 32.99
C ASN A 94 3.27 9.66 32.09
N VAL A 95 3.37 8.41 31.66
CA VAL A 95 4.44 7.89 30.81
C VAL A 95 3.81 7.17 29.62
N THR A 96 4.50 7.20 28.49
CA THR A 96 4.08 6.56 27.25
C THR A 96 4.96 5.34 27.01
N ASN A 97 4.33 4.20 26.68
CA ASN A 97 5.05 2.97 26.34
C ASN A 97 6.10 3.23 25.26
N GLY A 98 7.24 2.56 25.37
CA GLY A 98 8.36 2.62 24.43
C GLY A 98 9.26 3.85 24.50
N ASN A 99 9.01 4.77 25.44
CA ASN A 99 9.89 5.89 25.73
C ASN A 99 10.71 5.63 27.01
N PRO A 100 12.04 5.87 27.02
CA PRO A 100 12.84 5.72 28.24
C PRO A 100 12.57 6.85 29.22
N TYR A 101 12.50 6.51 30.52
CA TYR A 101 12.40 7.48 31.60
C TYR A 101 13.50 7.25 32.63
N PHE A 102 14.22 8.32 32.95
CA PHE A 102 15.28 8.34 33.94
C PHE A 102 14.81 9.06 35.20
N TYR A 103 15.08 8.45 36.35
CA TYR A 103 14.68 8.95 37.66
C TYR A 103 15.91 9.18 38.54
N ALA A 104 15.86 10.24 39.33
CA ALA A 104 16.80 10.47 40.42
C ALA A 104 16.02 10.75 41.72
N ALA A 105 16.44 10.09 42.79
CA ALA A 105 15.86 10.26 44.13
C ALA A 105 16.88 10.89 45.10
N TRP A 106 16.39 11.86 45.88
CA TRP A 106 17.12 12.49 46.98
C TRP A 106 16.32 12.42 48.26
N ALA A 107 16.93 11.95 49.34
CA ALA A 107 16.38 12.17 50.67
C ALA A 107 16.64 13.64 51.08
N TYR A 108 15.67 14.29 51.71
CA TYR A 108 15.81 15.68 52.17
C TYR A 108 15.30 15.88 53.60
N ASP A 109 15.86 16.86 54.29
CA ASP A 109 15.47 17.27 55.66
C ASP A 109 14.62 18.56 55.68
N ARG A 110 14.17 19.00 56.86
CA ARG A 110 13.39 20.24 57.02
C ARG A 110 14.23 21.51 56.87
N ALA A 111 15.55 21.40 56.84
CA ALA A 111 16.47 22.50 56.60
C ALA A 111 16.79 22.70 55.10
N GLY A 112 16.35 21.76 54.24
CA GLY A 112 16.53 21.78 52.79
C GLY A 112 17.81 21.10 52.31
N ASN A 113 18.54 20.39 53.17
CA ASN A 113 19.70 19.60 52.74
C ASN A 113 19.21 18.34 51.99
N HIS A 114 19.93 17.95 50.93
CA HIS A 114 19.62 16.78 50.11
C HIS A 114 20.79 15.79 50.13
N SER A 115 20.49 14.49 50.09
CA SER A 115 21.50 13.43 49.97
C SER A 115 22.25 13.50 48.62
N SER A 116 23.16 12.55 48.38
CA SER A 116 23.57 12.24 46.99
C SER A 116 22.39 11.62 46.23
N PRO A 117 22.28 11.81 44.90
CA PRO A 117 21.26 11.17 44.08
C PRO A 117 21.46 9.66 44.03
N VAL A 118 20.34 8.94 43.92
CA VAL A 118 20.31 7.53 43.50
C VAL A 118 19.45 7.45 42.24
N TYR A 119 19.90 6.69 41.24
CA TYR A 119 19.28 6.65 39.93
C TYR A 119 18.55 5.34 39.70
N ALA A 120 17.48 5.40 38.91
CA ALA A 120 16.79 4.25 38.34
C ALA A 120 16.23 4.67 36.97
N SER A 121 16.01 3.73 36.07
CA SER A 121 15.38 3.99 34.78
C SER A 121 14.44 2.84 34.43
N ALA A 122 13.42 3.14 33.65
CA ALA A 122 12.56 2.12 33.05
C ALA A 122 11.94 2.63 31.75
N THR A 123 11.67 1.71 30.84
CA THR A 123 10.91 1.93 29.61
C THR A 123 9.57 1.18 29.76
N PRO A 124 8.41 1.85 29.86
CA PRO A 124 7.13 1.19 30.00
C PRO A 124 6.79 0.45 28.71
N VAL A 125 6.12 -0.69 28.80
CA VAL A 125 5.79 -1.54 27.65
C VAL A 125 4.36 -2.03 27.75
N SER A 126 3.69 -2.24 26.61
CA SER A 126 2.32 -2.75 26.63
C SER A 126 2.25 -4.13 27.28
N PHE A 127 1.17 -4.40 28.01
CA PHE A 127 0.99 -5.71 28.65
C PHE A 127 1.10 -6.86 27.65
N GLN A 128 0.51 -6.69 26.46
CA GLN A 128 0.54 -7.71 25.42
C GLN A 128 1.97 -8.00 24.92
N ALA A 129 2.76 -6.97 24.59
CA ALA A 129 4.12 -7.16 24.12
C ALA A 129 5.02 -7.81 25.19
N ARG A 130 4.81 -7.47 26.46
CA ARG A 130 5.53 -8.08 27.59
C ARG A 130 5.24 -9.57 27.70
N GLU A 131 3.96 -9.96 27.74
CA GLU A 131 3.58 -11.37 27.83
C GLU A 131 4.11 -12.17 26.64
N GLU A 132 4.00 -11.63 25.43
CA GLU A 132 4.51 -12.30 24.21
C GLU A 132 6.02 -12.55 24.24
N ILE A 133 6.81 -11.63 24.79
CA ILE A 133 8.27 -11.79 24.93
C ILE A 133 8.60 -12.83 26.01
N LEU A 134 7.99 -12.73 27.19
CA LEU A 134 8.27 -13.63 28.32
C LEU A 134 7.84 -15.07 28.03
N ASP A 135 6.63 -15.27 27.50
CA ASP A 135 6.15 -16.60 27.09
C ASP A 135 7.10 -17.26 26.08
N LYS A 136 7.72 -16.45 25.21
CA LYS A 136 8.66 -16.95 24.21
C LYS A 136 10.03 -17.30 24.82
N LEU A 137 10.54 -16.51 25.76
CA LEU A 137 11.75 -16.83 26.52
C LEU A 137 11.58 -18.15 27.29
N ASP A 138 10.47 -18.30 28.01
CA ASP A 138 10.13 -19.54 28.73
C ASP A 138 10.05 -20.75 27.79
N SER A 139 9.34 -20.60 26.67
CA SER A 139 9.23 -21.65 25.66
C SER A 139 10.58 -22.08 25.09
N MET A 140 11.53 -21.15 24.92
CA MET A 140 12.89 -21.48 24.46
C MET A 140 13.69 -22.18 25.56
N ALA A 141 13.56 -21.78 26.82
CA ALA A 141 14.21 -22.46 27.95
C ALA A 141 13.74 -23.92 28.08
N GLU A 142 12.44 -24.18 27.92
CA GLU A 142 11.90 -25.54 27.88
C GLU A 142 12.46 -26.37 26.70
N GLN A 143 12.58 -25.75 25.52
CA GLN A 143 13.18 -26.39 24.34
C GLN A 143 14.64 -26.76 24.60
N ILE A 144 15.46 -25.83 25.10
CA ILE A 144 16.88 -26.04 25.45
C ILE A 144 17.03 -27.23 26.42
N ALA A 145 16.20 -27.28 27.47
CA ALA A 145 16.24 -28.36 28.44
C ALA A 145 15.97 -29.74 27.82
N ALA A 146 15.12 -29.78 26.79
CA ALA A 146 14.73 -30.99 26.08
C ALA A 146 15.76 -31.48 25.04
N ILE A 147 16.77 -30.68 24.67
CA ILE A 147 17.79 -31.05 23.68
C ILE A 147 18.71 -32.15 24.26
N PRO A 148 18.69 -33.38 23.72
CA PRO A 148 19.42 -34.51 24.30
C PRO A 148 20.92 -34.47 24.04
N THR A 149 21.36 -33.73 23.02
CA THR A 149 22.77 -33.66 22.61
C THR A 149 23.59 -32.64 23.39
N LEU A 150 22.95 -31.72 24.11
CA LEU A 150 23.62 -30.73 24.96
C LEU A 150 23.98 -31.32 26.32
N THR A 151 25.17 -30.98 26.80
CA THR A 151 25.58 -31.21 28.19
C THR A 151 24.80 -30.30 29.15
N GLU A 152 24.75 -30.66 30.43
CA GLU A 152 24.07 -29.84 31.44
C GLU A 152 24.75 -28.47 31.60
N GLU A 153 26.07 -28.40 31.41
CA GLU A 153 26.81 -27.13 31.39
C GLU A 153 26.41 -26.26 30.20
N GLU A 154 26.26 -26.82 29.00
CA GLU A 154 25.85 -26.09 27.79
C GLU A 154 24.38 -25.61 27.89
N LYS A 155 23.49 -26.45 28.43
CA LYS A 155 22.09 -26.05 28.70
C LYS A 155 22.03 -24.90 29.70
N LYS A 156 22.82 -25.00 30.78
CA LYS A 156 22.90 -23.97 31.79
C LYS A 156 23.42 -22.65 31.21
N GLU A 157 24.45 -22.68 30.38
CA GLU A 157 24.98 -21.48 29.72
C GLU A 157 23.91 -20.77 28.88
N MET A 158 23.16 -21.51 28.05
CA MET A 158 22.07 -20.92 27.25
C MET A 158 20.92 -20.39 28.11
N GLN A 159 20.60 -21.10 29.21
CA GLN A 159 19.56 -20.66 30.13
C GLN A 159 19.97 -19.38 30.88
N ASP A 160 21.23 -19.30 31.34
CA ASP A 160 21.76 -18.11 32.02
C ASP A 160 21.69 -16.87 31.10
N ILE A 161 21.88 -17.04 29.77
CA ILE A 161 21.73 -15.94 28.78
C ILE A 161 20.25 -15.49 28.64
N LEU A 162 19.31 -16.44 28.63
CA LEU A 162 17.87 -16.11 28.57
C LEU A 162 17.40 -15.40 29.86
N ASP A 163 17.86 -15.87 31.02
CA ASP A 163 17.58 -15.25 32.31
C ASP A 163 18.15 -13.81 32.36
N GLU A 164 19.37 -13.59 31.85
CA GLU A 164 19.96 -12.24 31.74
C GLU A 164 19.16 -11.33 30.80
N THR A 165 18.70 -11.86 29.67
CA THR A 165 17.85 -11.13 28.72
C THR A 165 16.53 -10.71 29.39
N GLU A 166 15.89 -11.63 30.12
CA GLU A 166 14.67 -11.35 30.88
C GLU A 166 14.91 -10.26 31.94
N ASP A 167 15.97 -10.39 32.73
CA ASP A 167 16.32 -9.44 33.79
C ASP A 167 16.58 -8.03 33.22
N LEU A 168 17.29 -7.92 32.09
CA LEU A 168 17.52 -6.64 31.41
C LEU A 168 16.22 -6.04 30.87
N PHE A 169 15.40 -6.85 30.20
CA PHE A 169 14.12 -6.39 29.64
C PHE A 169 13.15 -5.93 30.74
N LEU A 170 12.98 -6.72 31.80
CA LEU A 170 12.15 -6.38 32.96
C LEU A 170 12.72 -5.23 33.78
N GLY A 171 14.05 -5.09 33.80
CA GLY A 171 14.79 -3.96 34.36
C GLY A 171 14.67 -2.67 33.54
N GLY A 172 14.01 -2.71 32.38
CA GLY A 172 13.78 -1.56 31.52
C GLY A 172 14.96 -1.16 30.64
N ASP A 173 15.88 -2.10 30.37
CA ASP A 173 17.01 -1.97 29.43
C ASP A 173 16.80 -2.85 28.19
N PRO A 174 15.87 -2.47 27.28
CA PRO A 174 15.62 -3.23 26.06
C PRO A 174 16.79 -3.24 25.07
N CYS A 175 17.66 -2.20 25.07
CA CYS A 175 18.90 -2.23 24.26
C CYS A 175 19.82 -3.34 24.77
N GLY A 176 20.12 -3.36 26.08
CA GLY A 176 20.94 -4.40 26.70
C GLY A 176 20.39 -5.81 26.46
N ALA A 177 19.08 -5.99 26.64
CA ALA A 177 18.42 -7.27 26.37
C ALA A 177 18.56 -7.70 24.89
N ALA A 178 18.38 -6.76 23.94
CA ALA A 178 18.55 -7.05 22.52
C ALA A 178 20.01 -7.34 22.14
N ALA A 179 20.97 -6.67 22.78
CA ALA A 179 22.40 -6.91 22.59
C ALA A 179 22.81 -8.30 23.08
N VAL A 180 22.40 -8.71 24.28
CA VAL A 180 22.66 -10.06 24.82
C VAL A 180 22.08 -11.15 23.91
N MET A 181 20.85 -10.96 23.44
CA MET A 181 20.25 -11.89 22.48
C MET A 181 21.07 -12.01 21.19
N LYS A 182 21.56 -10.88 20.66
CA LYS A 182 22.35 -10.85 19.41
C LYS A 182 23.73 -11.47 19.57
N ASP A 183 24.49 -10.95 20.53
CA ASP A 183 25.94 -11.19 20.64
C ASP A 183 26.26 -12.49 21.39
N GLU A 184 25.31 -13.01 22.18
CA GLU A 184 25.51 -14.24 22.96
C GLU A 184 24.55 -15.35 22.55
N PHE A 185 23.23 -15.13 22.63
CA PHE A 185 22.25 -16.21 22.40
C PHE A 185 22.26 -16.72 20.97
N LEU A 186 22.16 -15.83 19.97
CA LEU A 186 22.11 -16.20 18.56
C LEU A 186 23.40 -16.86 18.08
N GLU A 187 24.56 -16.37 18.52
CA GLU A 187 25.87 -17.00 18.29
C GLU A 187 25.91 -18.43 18.86
N LYS A 188 25.39 -18.62 20.08
CA LYS A 188 25.31 -19.94 20.69
C LYS A 188 24.37 -20.87 19.92
N CYS A 189 23.24 -20.38 19.43
CA CYS A 189 22.34 -21.16 18.57
C CYS A 189 23.01 -21.61 17.26
N GLN A 190 23.78 -20.74 16.61
CA GLN A 190 24.58 -21.10 15.43
C GLN A 190 25.61 -22.18 15.75
N TRP A 191 26.29 -22.09 16.90
CA TRP A 191 27.19 -23.13 17.37
C TRP A 191 26.48 -24.47 17.65
N VAL A 192 25.31 -24.46 18.30
CA VAL A 192 24.49 -25.67 18.53
C VAL A 192 24.11 -26.29 17.20
N ARG A 193 23.68 -25.46 16.24
CA ARG A 193 23.29 -25.90 14.91
C ARG A 193 24.44 -26.62 14.18
N GLN A 194 25.64 -26.05 14.24
CA GLN A 194 26.81 -26.56 13.53
C GLN A 194 27.47 -27.78 14.21
N THR A 195 27.37 -27.90 15.53
CA THR A 195 28.24 -28.83 16.31
C THR A 195 27.51 -29.85 17.18
N ARG A 196 26.19 -29.69 17.40
CA ARG A 196 25.40 -30.52 18.33
C ARG A 196 24.17 -31.11 17.65
N GLU A 197 23.17 -30.27 17.38
CA GLU A 197 21.86 -30.70 16.90
C GLU A 197 21.25 -29.64 16.00
N ARG A 198 21.44 -29.85 14.70
CA ARG A 198 21.10 -28.90 13.65
C ARG A 198 19.64 -28.41 13.70
N PRO A 199 18.61 -29.27 13.78
CA PRO A 199 17.21 -28.83 13.80
C PRO A 199 16.87 -27.93 14.99
N GLU A 200 17.33 -28.29 16.19
CA GLU A 200 17.02 -27.51 17.40
C GLU A 200 17.79 -26.19 17.43
N GLY A 201 19.06 -26.17 17.00
CA GLY A 201 19.82 -24.93 16.84
C GLY A 201 19.18 -23.97 15.84
N GLU A 202 18.63 -24.49 14.74
CA GLU A 202 17.92 -23.70 13.72
C GLU A 202 16.61 -23.09 14.24
N LYS A 203 15.80 -23.86 14.97
CA LYS A 203 14.57 -23.36 15.61
C LYS A 203 14.84 -22.30 16.67
N LEU A 204 15.81 -22.55 17.55
CA LEU A 204 16.19 -21.59 18.60
C LEU A 204 16.75 -20.30 18.01
N TYR A 205 17.54 -20.38 16.92
CA TYR A 205 18.04 -19.19 16.23
C TYR A 205 16.90 -18.32 15.68
N ALA A 206 15.95 -18.91 14.95
CA ALA A 206 14.80 -18.18 14.41
C ALA A 206 13.94 -17.58 15.54
N ALA A 207 13.65 -18.36 16.58
CA ALA A 207 12.89 -17.90 17.74
C ALA A 207 13.59 -16.76 18.50
N GLY A 208 14.89 -16.89 18.78
CA GLY A 208 15.67 -15.87 19.47
C GLY A 208 15.75 -14.57 18.69
N ARG A 209 15.82 -14.64 17.35
CA ARG A 209 15.82 -13.46 16.49
C ARG A 209 14.47 -12.74 16.55
N MET A 210 13.36 -13.47 16.55
CA MET A 210 12.03 -12.88 16.72
C MET A 210 11.80 -12.28 18.11
N VAL A 211 12.34 -12.88 19.18
CA VAL A 211 12.33 -12.28 20.53
C VAL A 211 13.05 -10.93 20.51
N ARG A 212 14.23 -10.87 19.91
CA ARG A 212 14.99 -9.63 19.76
C ARG A 212 14.23 -8.56 18.97
N VAL A 213 13.58 -8.93 17.86
CA VAL A 213 12.71 -8.01 17.10
C VAL A 213 11.54 -7.51 17.95
N ASN A 214 10.90 -8.40 18.73
CA ASN A 214 9.79 -8.02 19.59
C ASN A 214 10.24 -7.07 20.71
N ILE A 215 11.41 -7.31 21.32
CA ILE A 215 12.03 -6.37 22.27
C ILE A 215 12.22 -5.00 21.60
N ALA A 216 12.79 -4.96 20.39
CA ALA A 216 13.00 -3.72 19.66
C ALA A 216 11.69 -2.97 19.33
N ARG A 217 10.62 -3.69 19.00
CA ARG A 217 9.29 -3.14 18.72
C ARG A 217 8.59 -2.57 19.96
N THR A 218 9.09 -2.88 21.15
CA THR A 218 8.64 -2.18 22.36
C THR A 218 9.15 -0.75 22.44
N MET A 219 10.14 -0.37 21.62
CA MET A 219 10.78 0.94 21.64
C MET A 219 10.31 1.82 20.48
N GLU A 220 10.08 3.11 20.77
CA GLU A 220 9.75 4.11 19.73
C GLU A 220 11.02 4.66 19.06
N ALA A 221 12.11 4.84 19.80
CA ALA A 221 13.36 5.44 19.34
C ALA A 221 14.50 4.41 19.16
N LYS A 222 14.31 3.44 18.25
CA LYS A 222 15.30 2.37 17.99
C LYS A 222 16.69 2.86 17.61
N GLY A 223 16.80 4.05 17.00
CA GLY A 223 18.08 4.65 16.60
C GLY A 223 19.01 5.02 17.76
N GLU A 224 18.55 4.96 19.01
CA GLU A 224 19.39 5.14 20.20
C GLU A 224 20.17 3.88 20.59
N CYS A 225 19.81 2.71 20.04
CA CYS A 225 20.59 1.48 20.19
C CYS A 225 21.22 1.10 18.83
N ASP A 226 22.55 1.05 18.76
CA ASP A 226 23.28 0.72 17.53
C ASP A 226 22.88 -0.65 16.97
N GLU A 227 22.59 -1.61 17.85
CA GLU A 227 22.17 -2.96 17.51
C GLU A 227 20.74 -3.06 16.98
N LEU A 228 19.91 -2.01 17.08
CA LEU A 228 18.51 -2.01 16.64
C LEU A 228 18.25 -1.17 15.39
N GLN A 229 19.27 -0.48 14.87
CA GLN A 229 19.12 0.46 13.73
C GLN A 229 18.52 -0.18 12.47
N ARG A 230 18.76 -1.48 12.27
CA ARG A 230 18.26 -2.23 11.10
C ARG A 230 16.96 -3.00 11.37
N VAL A 231 16.42 -2.99 12.59
CA VAL A 231 15.18 -3.73 12.93
C VAL A 231 13.94 -2.98 12.46
N ASP A 232 13.14 -3.63 11.62
CA ASP A 232 12.02 -3.04 10.86
C ASP A 232 12.43 -1.93 9.88
N LEU A 233 13.71 -1.85 9.50
CA LEU A 233 14.13 -1.01 8.38
C LEU A 233 13.56 -1.64 7.09
N GLU A 234 12.69 -0.90 6.41
CA GLU A 234 12.17 -1.31 5.11
C GLU A 234 13.26 -1.21 4.04
N ALA A 235 13.32 -2.22 3.19
CA ALA A 235 14.20 -2.20 2.04
C ALA A 235 13.76 -1.09 1.09
N GLU A 236 14.73 -0.30 0.68
CA GLU A 236 14.56 0.80 -0.25
C GLU A 236 15.84 0.97 -1.06
N ILE A 237 15.76 1.78 -2.10
CA ILE A 237 16.91 2.22 -2.89
C ILE A 237 17.00 3.74 -2.82
N GLN A 238 18.20 4.21 -2.50
CA GLN A 238 18.53 5.61 -2.49
C GLN A 238 19.28 5.93 -3.79
N VAL A 239 18.65 6.76 -4.63
CA VAL A 239 19.28 7.27 -5.85
C VAL A 239 20.31 8.32 -5.45
N GLU A 240 21.57 8.08 -5.80
CA GLU A 240 22.66 9.03 -5.62
C GLU A 240 22.77 9.99 -6.81
N SER A 241 22.66 9.44 -8.02
CA SER A 241 22.65 10.21 -9.25
C SER A 241 21.77 9.55 -10.32
N GLU A 242 21.16 10.38 -11.15
CA GLU A 242 20.40 9.97 -12.33
C GLU A 242 20.67 10.96 -13.46
N ASP A 243 20.94 10.45 -14.66
CA ASP A 243 21.12 11.22 -15.88
C ASP A 243 20.71 10.37 -17.11
N PRO A 244 20.70 10.93 -18.34
CA PRO A 244 20.31 10.16 -19.52
C PRO A 244 21.21 8.96 -19.86
N GLU A 245 22.42 8.91 -19.32
CA GLU A 245 23.39 7.84 -19.53
C GLU A 245 23.30 6.75 -18.44
N GLY A 246 22.57 6.97 -17.34
CA GLY A 246 22.42 5.96 -16.31
C GLY A 246 21.85 6.42 -14.96
N LEU A 247 21.91 5.51 -13.99
CA LEU A 247 21.59 5.81 -12.59
C LEU A 247 22.59 5.10 -11.66
N SER A 248 22.96 5.77 -10.57
CA SER A 248 23.74 5.20 -9.47
C SER A 248 23.00 5.33 -8.15
N GLY A 249 23.25 4.39 -7.24
CA GLY A 249 22.66 4.42 -5.91
C GLY A 249 23.05 3.23 -5.06
N TRP A 250 22.36 3.08 -3.94
CA TRP A 250 22.50 1.91 -3.07
C TRP A 250 21.14 1.47 -2.54
N SER A 251 20.91 0.15 -2.52
CA SER A 251 19.81 -0.41 -1.73
C SER A 251 20.20 -0.47 -0.26
N VAL A 252 19.24 -0.41 0.65
CA VAL A 252 19.44 -0.75 2.07
C VAL A 252 18.51 -1.90 2.42
N PHE A 253 18.95 -2.78 3.33
CA PHE A 253 18.16 -3.90 3.80
C PHE A 253 18.16 -3.97 5.33
N GLY A 254 16.96 -4.06 5.90
CA GLY A 254 16.78 -4.33 7.31
C GLY A 254 17.21 -5.74 7.72
N GLU A 255 17.12 -6.00 9.02
CA GLU A 255 17.32 -7.34 9.54
C GLU A 255 16.16 -8.28 9.19
N PRO A 256 16.45 -9.56 8.92
CA PRO A 256 15.43 -10.50 8.55
C PRO A 256 14.60 -10.95 9.76
N LEU A 257 13.30 -11.05 9.55
CA LEU A 257 12.38 -11.82 10.37
C LEU A 257 12.51 -13.29 9.94
N LEU A 258 12.62 -14.20 10.91
CA LEU A 258 12.89 -15.60 10.66
C LEU A 258 11.78 -16.50 11.22
N THR A 259 11.38 -17.48 10.41
CA THR A 259 10.42 -18.51 10.82
C THR A 259 10.99 -19.88 10.50
N ALA A 260 11.17 -20.73 11.51
CA ALA A 260 11.56 -22.12 11.32
C ALA A 260 10.32 -23.02 11.11
N LEU A 261 10.37 -23.88 10.10
CA LEU A 261 9.30 -24.81 9.71
C LEU A 261 9.81 -26.25 9.76
N GLU A 262 9.06 -27.13 10.42
CA GLU A 262 9.30 -28.58 10.38
C GLU A 262 8.40 -29.25 9.35
N LEU A 263 9.01 -29.99 8.41
CA LEU A 263 8.29 -30.79 7.43
C LEU A 263 8.09 -32.22 7.96
N HIS A 264 6.85 -32.60 8.26
CA HIS A 264 6.52 -33.93 8.79
C HIS A 264 6.43 -35.03 7.72
N GLU A 265 6.66 -34.73 6.44
CA GLU A 265 6.46 -35.69 5.33
C GLU A 265 7.67 -36.57 4.99
N ASN A 266 8.86 -36.34 5.56
CA ASN A 266 10.03 -37.22 5.34
C ASN A 266 10.77 -37.52 6.64
N THR A 267 11.06 -38.79 6.89
CA THR A 267 11.66 -39.33 8.13
C THR A 267 13.16 -39.03 8.30
N ALA A 268 13.65 -37.89 7.79
CA ALA A 268 15.04 -37.47 7.91
C ALA A 268 15.16 -36.26 8.88
N PRO A 269 16.25 -36.16 9.67
CA PRO A 269 16.52 -35.02 10.54
C PRO A 269 16.85 -33.71 9.77
N GLU A 270 16.82 -33.70 8.43
CA GLU A 270 17.02 -32.51 7.58
C GLU A 270 15.69 -31.91 7.09
N SER A 271 14.63 -32.02 7.89
CA SER A 271 13.29 -31.53 7.55
C SER A 271 12.95 -30.16 8.13
N THR A 272 13.87 -29.53 8.87
CA THR A 272 13.69 -28.16 9.37
C THR A 272 14.29 -27.17 8.37
N PHE A 273 13.48 -26.21 7.96
CA PHE A 273 13.85 -25.13 7.06
C PHE A 273 13.54 -23.78 7.70
N THR A 274 14.24 -22.73 7.30
CA THR A 274 14.03 -21.36 7.77
C THR A 274 13.56 -20.48 6.62
N GLN A 275 12.40 -19.84 6.79
CA GLN A 275 11.95 -18.74 5.94
C GLN A 275 12.57 -17.43 6.41
N VAL A 276 12.92 -16.57 5.46
CA VAL A 276 13.55 -15.27 5.68
C VAL A 276 12.62 -14.22 5.12
N PHE A 277 12.27 -13.21 5.91
CA PHE A 277 11.46 -12.08 5.46
C PHE A 277 12.19 -10.78 5.78
N ILE A 278 12.25 -9.85 4.83
CA ILE A 278 12.81 -8.52 5.07
C ILE A 278 11.74 -7.50 4.71
N PRO A 279 11.37 -6.59 5.63
CA PRO A 279 10.40 -5.54 5.35
C PRO A 279 10.77 -4.79 4.07
N GLY A 280 9.82 -4.54 3.16
CA GLY A 280 10.07 -3.86 1.88
C GLY A 280 10.77 -4.70 0.79
N ALA A 281 11.39 -5.83 1.14
CA ALA A 281 12.00 -6.77 0.19
C ALA A 281 11.25 -8.10 0.19
N GLU A 282 9.93 -8.05 0.08
CA GLU A 282 9.06 -9.23 0.25
C GLU A 282 9.10 -10.19 -0.97
N ALA A 283 9.90 -9.85 -1.97
CA ALA A 283 9.92 -10.43 -3.30
C ALA A 283 10.83 -11.67 -3.39
N VAL A 284 10.33 -12.82 -3.84
CA VAL A 284 11.14 -14.05 -3.98
C VAL A 284 11.76 -14.13 -5.37
N HIS A 285 13.00 -14.64 -5.43
CA HIS A 285 13.69 -14.89 -6.69
C HIS A 285 13.25 -16.22 -7.34
N GLY A 286 12.09 -16.18 -8.00
CA GLY A 286 11.74 -17.12 -9.07
C GLY A 286 11.79 -18.62 -8.72
N GLN A 287 11.75 -19.42 -9.79
CA GLN A 287 11.74 -20.90 -9.86
C GLN A 287 11.32 -21.69 -8.60
N VAL A 288 10.17 -22.36 -8.70
CA VAL A 288 9.73 -23.38 -7.74
C VAL A 288 10.85 -24.36 -7.40
N GLY A 289 11.10 -24.54 -6.10
CA GLY A 289 12.10 -25.40 -5.52
C GLY A 289 13.49 -24.77 -5.32
N ALA A 290 13.73 -23.55 -5.82
CA ALA A 290 14.97 -22.81 -5.56
C ALA A 290 14.95 -22.14 -4.17
N PRO A 291 16.10 -21.73 -3.61
CA PRO A 291 16.13 -21.02 -2.33
C PRO A 291 15.36 -19.70 -2.35
N ASP A 292 14.53 -19.51 -1.32
CA ASP A 292 13.64 -18.36 -1.13
C ASP A 292 14.41 -17.15 -0.56
N ILE A 293 14.98 -16.35 -1.45
CA ILE A 293 15.72 -15.13 -1.10
C ILE A 293 14.79 -13.93 -1.25
N PRO A 294 14.66 -13.08 -0.22
CA PRO A 294 13.94 -11.81 -0.31
C PRO A 294 14.66 -10.84 -1.26
N VAL A 295 13.90 -10.13 -2.08
CA VAL A 295 14.34 -9.26 -3.18
C VAL A 295 13.53 -7.98 -3.10
N TYR A 296 14.19 -6.85 -3.25
CA TYR A 296 13.57 -5.55 -3.43
C TYR A 296 13.34 -5.29 -4.92
N ARG A 297 12.17 -4.78 -5.30
CA ARG A 297 11.79 -4.55 -6.71
C ARG A 297 11.29 -3.13 -6.93
N GLN A 298 11.76 -2.48 -7.99
CA GLN A 298 11.32 -1.14 -8.35
C GLN A 298 11.35 -0.90 -9.87
N LEU A 299 10.44 -0.07 -10.37
CA LEU A 299 10.43 0.30 -11.79
C LEU A 299 11.50 1.35 -12.10
N VAL A 300 12.17 1.16 -13.23
CA VAL A 300 13.15 2.09 -13.82
C VAL A 300 12.71 2.34 -15.26
N ALA A 301 12.60 3.61 -15.66
CA ALA A 301 12.43 3.94 -17.07
C ALA A 301 13.80 4.08 -17.73
N VAL A 302 13.93 3.74 -19.01
CA VAL A 302 15.17 3.91 -19.78
C VAL A 302 14.95 4.86 -20.96
N PRO A 303 16.00 5.50 -21.51
CA PRO A 303 15.85 6.34 -22.69
C PRO A 303 15.23 5.57 -23.85
N MET A 304 14.35 6.21 -24.61
CA MET A 304 13.66 5.59 -25.73
C MET A 304 14.62 5.28 -26.89
N GLY A 305 14.42 4.14 -27.56
CA GLY A 305 14.97 3.86 -28.88
C GLY A 305 15.59 2.46 -29.04
N ASP A 306 15.41 1.87 -30.22
CA ASP A 306 15.75 0.47 -30.53
C ASP A 306 17.22 0.06 -30.31
N ASP A 307 18.14 1.03 -30.23
CA ASP A 307 19.58 0.79 -30.01
C ASP A 307 20.00 0.89 -28.53
N VAL A 308 19.07 1.25 -27.62
CA VAL A 308 19.36 1.40 -26.19
C VAL A 308 19.62 0.04 -25.55
N LYS A 309 20.67 -0.03 -24.74
CA LYS A 309 21.05 -1.22 -23.97
C LYS A 309 21.26 -0.86 -22.52
N VAL A 310 20.60 -1.61 -21.64
CA VAL A 310 20.78 -1.49 -20.20
C VAL A 310 21.91 -2.40 -19.75
N LYS A 311 22.89 -1.86 -19.02
CA LYS A 311 23.99 -2.63 -18.43
C LYS A 311 24.19 -2.27 -16.97
N ILE A 312 24.34 -3.29 -16.14
CA ILE A 312 24.84 -3.12 -14.78
C ILE A 312 26.37 -3.03 -14.88
N LEU A 313 26.94 -1.86 -14.63
CA LEU A 313 28.40 -1.62 -14.65
C LEU A 313 29.05 -2.09 -13.36
N GLN A 314 28.37 -1.87 -12.24
CA GLN A 314 28.81 -2.27 -10.92
C GLN A 314 27.61 -2.73 -10.10
N GLN A 315 27.80 -3.86 -9.44
CA GLN A 315 27.00 -4.28 -8.30
C GLN A 315 27.99 -4.71 -7.22
N ARG A 316 27.89 -4.11 -6.04
CA ARG A 316 28.81 -4.39 -4.94
C ARG A 316 28.01 -4.52 -3.65
N PRO A 317 27.54 -5.74 -3.31
CA PRO A 317 26.90 -6.00 -2.03
C PRO A 317 27.92 -5.84 -0.90
N VAL A 318 27.47 -5.28 0.21
CA VAL A 318 28.19 -5.22 1.48
C VAL A 318 27.50 -6.14 2.45
N ILE A 319 28.23 -7.13 2.97
CA ILE A 319 27.68 -8.14 3.86
C ILE A 319 27.46 -7.52 5.24
N ALA A 320 26.23 -7.62 5.72
CA ALA A 320 25.85 -7.29 7.08
C ALA A 320 26.24 -8.41 8.06
N GLU A 321 25.87 -9.64 7.72
CA GLU A 321 26.08 -10.82 8.54
C GLU A 321 26.04 -12.10 7.70
N GLU A 322 26.67 -13.16 8.19
CA GLU A 322 26.53 -14.51 7.66
C GLU A 322 25.63 -15.32 8.59
N ILE A 323 24.58 -15.93 8.03
CA ILE A 323 23.63 -16.73 8.79
C ILE A 323 23.67 -18.16 8.29
N PHE A 324 23.93 -19.13 9.16
CA PHE A 324 23.80 -20.52 8.77
C PHE A 324 22.38 -21.03 9.04
N LEU A 325 21.67 -21.39 7.98
CA LEU A 325 20.28 -21.85 8.00
C LEU A 325 20.00 -22.76 6.80
N ASN A 326 19.00 -23.62 6.90
CA ASN A 326 18.50 -24.39 5.77
C ASN A 326 17.40 -23.58 5.11
N LEU A 327 17.74 -22.76 4.11
CA LEU A 327 16.79 -21.80 3.54
C LEU A 327 15.60 -22.52 2.91
N TYR A 328 14.39 -22.08 3.25
CA TYR A 328 13.15 -22.62 2.68
C TYR A 328 13.15 -22.49 1.15
N PRO A 329 12.71 -23.50 0.39
CA PRO A 329 12.59 -23.36 -1.05
C PRO A 329 11.26 -22.72 -1.45
N VAL A 330 11.25 -21.97 -2.54
CA VAL A 330 10.04 -21.46 -3.20
C VAL A 330 9.08 -22.63 -3.46
N GLN A 331 7.86 -22.58 -2.91
CA GLN A 331 6.87 -23.63 -3.09
C GLN A 331 5.88 -23.26 -4.20
N PRO A 332 5.36 -24.21 -4.98
CA PRO A 332 4.37 -23.89 -6.02
C PRO A 332 3.08 -23.32 -5.41
N ALA A 333 2.47 -22.35 -6.10
CA ALA A 333 1.19 -21.79 -5.70
C ALA A 333 0.15 -22.90 -5.52
N PRO A 334 -0.60 -22.87 -4.42
CA PRO A 334 -1.62 -23.85 -4.17
C PRO A 334 -2.89 -23.50 -4.97
N MET A 335 -3.42 -24.48 -5.71
CA MET A 335 -4.52 -24.28 -6.65
C MET A 335 -5.82 -24.85 -6.10
N ASP A 336 -6.94 -24.14 -6.31
CA ASP A 336 -8.27 -24.71 -6.08
C ASP A 336 -8.50 -25.86 -7.09
N GLN A 337 -8.67 -27.09 -6.61
CA GLN A 337 -8.98 -28.22 -7.48
C GLN A 337 -10.50 -28.31 -7.67
N GLY A 338 -10.98 -28.36 -8.93
CA GLY A 338 -12.41 -28.54 -9.21
C GLY A 338 -12.95 -29.89 -8.70
N PRO A 339 -14.25 -30.23 -8.85
CA PRO A 339 -15.45 -29.37 -8.89
C PRO A 339 -15.88 -28.89 -7.48
N ASP A 340 -15.12 -29.19 -6.43
CA ASP A 340 -15.35 -28.70 -5.07
C ASP A 340 -14.36 -27.57 -4.76
N LEU A 341 -14.76 -26.35 -5.06
CA LEU A 341 -13.98 -25.13 -4.84
C LEU A 341 -13.66 -24.87 -3.35
N SER A 342 -14.23 -25.66 -2.42
CA SER A 342 -13.89 -25.59 -0.99
C SER A 342 -12.69 -26.45 -0.57
N LEU A 343 -12.23 -27.35 -1.46
CA LEU A 343 -11.08 -28.23 -1.20
C LEU A 343 -9.80 -27.62 -1.77
N PHE A 344 -9.13 -26.85 -0.92
CA PHE A 344 -7.75 -26.45 -1.13
C PHE A 344 -6.80 -27.60 -0.83
N LYS A 345 -5.77 -27.76 -1.66
CA LYS A 345 -4.68 -28.67 -1.35
C LYS A 345 -3.34 -28.07 -1.76
N ASP A 346 -2.44 -27.97 -0.79
CA ASP A 346 -1.05 -27.63 -1.06
C ASP A 346 -0.44 -28.68 -2.00
N PRO A 347 0.26 -28.27 -3.06
CA PRO A 347 1.05 -29.20 -3.84
C PRO A 347 2.11 -29.85 -2.95
N PRO A 348 2.64 -31.03 -3.36
CA PRO A 348 3.73 -31.65 -2.62
C PRO A 348 4.91 -30.69 -2.45
N PHE A 349 5.57 -30.76 -1.28
CA PHE A 349 6.78 -29.99 -1.03
C PHE A 349 7.80 -30.22 -2.15
N THR A 350 8.28 -29.12 -2.74
CA THR A 350 9.17 -29.13 -3.89
C THR A 350 10.50 -28.50 -3.52
N ILE A 351 11.59 -29.22 -3.81
CA ILE A 351 12.95 -28.74 -3.64
C ILE A 351 13.76 -29.08 -4.90
N ASN A 352 14.48 -28.10 -5.42
CA ASN A 352 15.38 -28.29 -6.53
C ASN A 352 16.72 -28.79 -6.00
N HIS A 353 16.86 -30.11 -5.94
CA HIS A 353 18.08 -30.78 -5.49
C HIS A 353 19.34 -30.31 -6.22
N SER A 354 19.25 -29.97 -7.51
CA SER A 354 20.43 -29.50 -8.25
C SER A 354 20.96 -28.14 -7.77
N ILE A 355 20.09 -27.26 -7.25
CA ILE A 355 20.49 -25.99 -6.64
C ILE A 355 20.94 -26.24 -5.20
N TYR A 356 20.17 -27.00 -4.42
CA TYR A 356 20.46 -27.23 -3.01
C TYR A 356 21.72 -28.05 -2.72
N GLU A 357 22.16 -28.88 -3.67
CA GLU A 357 23.40 -29.65 -3.58
C GLU A 357 24.61 -28.88 -4.16
N SER A 358 24.39 -27.69 -4.70
CA SER A 358 25.43 -26.81 -5.26
C SER A 358 26.01 -25.86 -4.21
N ASN A 359 27.24 -25.42 -4.42
CA ASN A 359 27.86 -24.34 -3.64
C ASN A 359 28.00 -23.03 -4.44
N GLU A 360 27.34 -22.95 -5.59
CA GLU A 360 27.18 -21.69 -6.32
C GLU A 360 26.21 -20.77 -5.57
N PRO A 361 26.45 -19.44 -5.55
CA PRO A 361 25.56 -18.51 -4.88
C PRO A 361 24.18 -18.46 -5.57
N TRP A 362 23.14 -18.31 -4.75
CA TRP A 362 21.77 -18.09 -5.21
C TRP A 362 21.17 -16.81 -4.59
N PRO A 363 20.57 -15.91 -5.38
CA PRO A 363 20.64 -15.91 -6.84
C PRO A 363 22.09 -15.70 -7.34
N PRO A 364 22.44 -16.18 -8.55
CA PRO A 364 23.78 -16.01 -9.09
C PRO A 364 24.19 -14.55 -9.22
N GLU A 365 23.25 -13.69 -9.60
CA GLU A 365 23.42 -12.25 -9.70
C GLU A 365 22.54 -11.57 -8.63
N PRO A 366 23.11 -10.76 -7.73
CA PRO A 366 22.34 -10.09 -6.67
C PRO A 366 21.50 -8.93 -7.20
N VAL A 367 21.81 -8.39 -8.38
CA VAL A 367 21.01 -7.37 -9.05
C VAL A 367 20.70 -7.76 -10.48
N THR A 368 19.43 -7.65 -10.88
CA THR A 368 18.97 -7.84 -12.26
C THR A 368 18.17 -6.64 -12.75
N MET A 369 18.23 -6.41 -14.06
CA MET A 369 17.41 -5.43 -14.77
C MET A 369 16.63 -6.17 -15.86
N ARG A 370 15.30 -6.22 -15.73
CA ARG A 370 14.44 -6.98 -16.63
C ARG A 370 13.47 -6.09 -17.38
N TYR A 371 13.47 -6.14 -18.70
CA TYR A 371 12.44 -5.48 -19.51
C TYR A 371 11.06 -6.03 -19.17
N ILE A 372 10.09 -5.15 -18.93
CA ILE A 372 8.71 -5.53 -18.61
C ILE A 372 7.67 -4.94 -19.55
N GLY A 373 8.05 -4.07 -20.48
CA GLY A 373 7.12 -3.46 -21.42
C GLY A 373 7.24 -1.96 -21.54
N ASN A 374 6.41 -1.39 -22.40
CA ASN A 374 6.35 0.03 -22.65
C ASN A 374 5.05 0.59 -22.09
N GLY A 375 5.14 1.75 -21.44
CA GLY A 375 3.99 2.53 -21.00
C GLY A 375 3.98 3.87 -21.72
N ARG A 376 3.23 3.93 -22.82
CA ARG A 376 3.16 5.04 -23.77
C ARG A 376 4.51 5.30 -24.44
N ASP A 377 5.22 6.34 -24.02
CA ASP A 377 6.56 6.63 -24.54
C ASP A 377 7.67 6.03 -23.65
N LEU A 378 7.34 5.60 -22.42
CA LEU A 378 8.33 5.12 -21.47
C LEU A 378 8.61 3.63 -21.67
N GLU A 379 9.88 3.30 -21.80
CA GLU A 379 10.35 1.92 -21.76
C GLU A 379 10.70 1.53 -20.32
N PHE A 380 10.04 0.49 -19.78
CA PHE A 380 10.19 0.10 -18.38
C PHE A 380 11.01 -1.18 -18.20
N TYR A 381 11.90 -1.10 -17.22
CA TYR A 381 12.61 -2.22 -16.64
C TYR A 381 12.24 -2.37 -15.17
N LEU A 382 12.16 -3.61 -14.71
CA LEU A 382 12.10 -3.96 -13.30
C LEU A 382 13.53 -4.16 -12.80
N LEU A 383 13.95 -3.29 -11.89
CA LEU A 383 15.15 -3.46 -11.07
C LEU A 383 14.83 -4.45 -9.94
N GLU A 384 15.57 -5.54 -9.85
CA GLU A 384 15.44 -6.52 -8.76
C GLU A 384 16.76 -6.59 -7.99
N MET A 385 16.72 -6.42 -6.68
CA MET A 385 17.89 -6.39 -5.80
C MET A 385 17.71 -7.40 -4.68
N ALA A 386 18.41 -8.53 -4.76
CA ALA A 386 18.40 -9.54 -3.72
C ALA A 386 18.99 -8.99 -2.41
N SER A 387 18.34 -9.34 -1.30
CA SER A 387 18.78 -8.95 0.05
C SER A 387 19.96 -9.76 0.58
N GLY A 388 20.35 -10.80 -0.14
CA GLY A 388 21.47 -11.64 0.21
C GLY A 388 21.78 -12.67 -0.87
N GLN A 389 22.85 -13.44 -0.66
CA GLN A 389 23.20 -14.60 -1.49
C GLN A 389 23.35 -15.84 -0.61
N TYR A 390 22.65 -16.91 -0.98
CA TYR A 390 22.67 -18.18 -0.27
C TYR A 390 23.55 -19.20 -0.98
N TYR A 391 24.37 -19.90 -0.20
CA TYR A 391 25.27 -20.96 -0.62
C TYR A 391 24.69 -22.28 -0.09
N PRO A 392 23.92 -23.02 -0.93
CA PRO A 392 23.04 -24.06 -0.41
C PRO A 392 23.75 -25.25 0.23
N ALA A 393 24.83 -25.74 -0.40
CA ALA A 393 25.62 -26.84 0.17
C ALA A 393 26.27 -26.48 1.52
N GLU A 394 26.63 -25.21 1.71
CA GLU A 394 27.17 -24.68 2.97
C GLU A 394 26.08 -24.33 3.99
N ASN A 395 24.82 -24.22 3.56
CA ASN A 395 23.72 -23.71 4.36
C ASN A 395 24.03 -22.34 4.95
N ARG A 396 24.60 -21.45 4.12
CA ARG A 396 25.12 -20.14 4.52
C ARG A 396 24.46 -19.05 3.68
N LEU A 397 23.75 -18.14 4.34
CA LEU A 397 23.18 -16.93 3.75
C LEU A 397 24.11 -15.75 4.08
N GLU A 398 24.67 -15.12 3.06
CA GLU A 398 25.29 -13.81 3.17
C GLU A 398 24.18 -12.76 3.07
N LEU A 399 23.75 -12.19 4.19
CA LEU A 399 22.76 -11.12 4.21
C LEU A 399 23.46 -9.80 3.91
N PHE A 400 22.89 -8.99 3.02
CA PHE A 400 23.43 -7.68 2.67
C PHE A 400 22.93 -6.59 3.64
N ASP A 401 23.81 -5.64 3.94
CA ASP A 401 23.47 -4.37 4.58
C ASP A 401 22.94 -3.40 3.52
N TYR A 402 23.75 -3.21 2.47
CA TYR A 402 23.42 -2.42 1.30
C TYR A 402 24.12 -2.97 0.05
N THR A 403 23.58 -2.69 -1.12
CA THR A 403 24.20 -3.03 -2.41
C THR A 403 24.38 -1.77 -3.23
N HIS A 404 25.63 -1.41 -3.51
CA HIS A 404 25.92 -0.32 -4.45
C HIS A 404 25.63 -0.77 -5.88
N LEU A 405 24.98 0.08 -6.65
CA LEU A 405 24.51 -0.19 -8.00
C LEU A 405 24.89 0.97 -8.93
N ASP A 406 25.51 0.63 -10.06
CA ASP A 406 25.69 1.53 -11.20
C ASP A 406 25.06 0.89 -12.44
N VAL A 407 24.03 1.53 -13.00
CA VAL A 407 23.39 1.14 -14.26
C VAL A 407 23.73 2.16 -15.34
N GLU A 408 24.13 1.68 -16.51
CA GLU A 408 24.40 2.50 -17.70
C GLU A 408 23.38 2.18 -18.80
N PHE A 409 22.89 3.24 -19.44
CA PHE A 409 22.08 3.24 -20.64
C PHE A 409 22.99 3.57 -21.83
N GLN A 410 23.22 2.59 -22.69
CA GLN A 410 24.09 2.74 -23.86
C GLN A 410 23.27 2.93 -25.14
N GLY A 411 23.53 4.00 -25.89
CA GLY A 411 22.87 4.26 -27.17
C GLY A 411 21.64 5.16 -27.03
N GLY A 412 20.89 5.32 -28.12
CA GLY A 412 19.70 6.17 -28.15
C GLY A 412 19.99 7.68 -28.11
N PRO A 413 18.93 8.52 -28.12
CA PRO A 413 19.02 9.96 -28.15
C PRO A 413 19.12 10.62 -26.76
N GLY A 414 19.08 9.84 -25.66
CA GLY A 414 19.10 10.36 -24.29
C GLY A 414 17.79 11.01 -23.83
N HIS A 415 16.68 10.74 -24.53
CA HIS A 415 15.35 11.22 -24.16
C HIS A 415 14.48 10.06 -23.72
N PHE A 416 13.59 10.26 -22.74
CA PHE A 416 12.75 9.20 -22.17
C PHE A 416 11.33 9.20 -22.72
N ALA A 417 10.85 10.37 -23.13
CA ALA A 417 9.49 10.54 -23.65
C ALA A 417 9.41 11.72 -24.62
N THR A 418 8.30 11.80 -25.34
CA THR A 418 7.99 12.97 -26.18
C THR A 418 7.09 13.96 -25.44
N SER A 419 7.02 15.21 -25.92
CA SER A 419 6.15 16.24 -25.34
C SER A 419 4.65 15.88 -25.41
N HIS A 420 4.25 14.91 -26.24
CA HIS A 420 2.91 14.35 -26.20
C HIS A 420 2.59 13.68 -24.86
N MET A 421 3.57 13.01 -24.22
CA MET A 421 3.36 12.30 -22.95
C MET A 421 3.00 13.22 -21.79
N ILE A 422 3.47 14.46 -21.82
CA ILE A 422 3.14 15.48 -20.81
C ILE A 422 1.98 16.39 -21.23
N SER A 423 1.30 16.06 -22.33
CA SER A 423 0.10 16.76 -22.76
C SER A 423 -0.93 16.74 -21.62
N PRO A 424 -1.60 17.88 -21.32
CA PRO A 424 -2.70 17.90 -20.37
C PRO A 424 -3.88 16.99 -20.76
N PHE A 425 -3.97 16.58 -22.03
CA PHE A 425 -4.95 15.58 -22.48
C PHE A 425 -4.60 14.15 -22.07
N GLU A 426 -3.38 13.90 -21.61
CA GLU A 426 -2.84 12.60 -21.21
C GLU A 426 -2.69 12.50 -19.69
N SER A 427 -3.76 12.75 -18.94
CA SER A 427 -3.70 12.95 -17.48
C SER A 427 -3.09 11.79 -16.69
N ASN A 428 -3.15 10.55 -17.20
CA ASN A 428 -2.59 9.38 -16.50
C ASN A 428 -1.08 9.16 -16.77
N SER A 429 -0.50 9.79 -17.79
CA SER A 429 0.93 9.63 -18.10
C SER A 429 1.83 10.08 -16.94
N ARG A 430 1.36 11.04 -16.13
CA ARG A 430 2.07 11.46 -14.92
C ARG A 430 2.21 10.33 -13.89
N ALA A 431 1.17 9.49 -13.72
CA ALA A 431 1.24 8.36 -12.79
C ALA A 431 2.26 7.30 -13.27
N LEU A 432 2.43 7.14 -14.58
CA LEU A 432 3.48 6.29 -15.15
C LEU A 432 4.88 6.84 -14.82
N ILE A 433 5.13 8.14 -15.06
CA ILE A 433 6.41 8.78 -14.71
C ILE A 433 6.71 8.62 -13.21
N GLU A 434 5.74 8.90 -12.35
CA GLU A 434 5.93 8.83 -10.89
C GLU A 434 6.06 7.38 -10.37
N SER A 435 5.82 6.37 -11.20
CA SER A 435 6.05 4.96 -10.84
C SER A 435 7.51 4.54 -11.00
N ALA A 436 8.31 5.26 -11.81
CA ALA A 436 9.74 5.01 -11.95
C ALA A 436 10.54 5.66 -10.82
N ILE A 437 11.64 5.02 -10.43
CA ILE A 437 12.59 5.58 -9.47
C ILE A 437 13.36 6.78 -10.01
N ASN A 438 13.74 6.74 -11.28
CA ASN A 438 14.48 7.79 -11.97
C ASN A 438 13.52 8.81 -12.61
N LYS A 439 12.49 9.21 -11.85
CA LYS A 439 11.42 10.06 -12.38
C LYS A 439 11.85 11.50 -12.65
N GLU A 440 12.90 11.99 -11.99
CA GLU A 440 13.33 13.38 -12.18
C GLU A 440 14.11 13.51 -13.50
N VAL A 441 14.98 12.56 -13.83
CA VAL A 441 15.67 12.57 -15.15
C VAL A 441 14.67 12.44 -16.31
N ILE A 442 13.59 11.66 -16.15
CA ILE A 442 12.53 11.55 -17.17
C ILE A 442 11.93 12.93 -17.45
N LYS A 443 11.56 13.69 -16.40
CA LYS A 443 10.92 15.01 -16.51
C LYS A 443 11.84 16.05 -17.18
N GLU A 444 13.14 15.93 -16.97
CA GLU A 444 14.14 16.84 -17.53
C GLU A 444 14.52 16.53 -18.99
N ASN A 445 14.30 15.29 -19.45
CA ASN A 445 14.79 14.80 -20.74
C ASN A 445 13.66 14.37 -21.68
N ILE A 446 12.69 15.26 -21.86
CA ILE A 446 11.58 15.12 -22.81
C ILE A 446 11.95 15.81 -24.13
N ILE A 447 11.82 15.10 -25.25
CA ILE A 447 12.01 15.69 -26.58
C ILE A 447 10.68 16.24 -27.14
N GLU A 448 10.75 17.30 -27.93
CA GLU A 448 9.56 17.80 -28.63
C GLU A 448 9.04 16.75 -29.62
N GLY A 449 7.77 16.38 -29.48
CA GLY A 449 7.08 15.47 -30.39
C GLY A 449 6.79 16.14 -31.73
N ILE A 450 6.60 15.31 -32.77
CA ILE A 450 6.10 15.81 -34.06
C ILE A 450 4.62 16.10 -33.90
N ARG A 451 4.27 17.39 -33.91
CA ARG A 451 2.88 17.85 -33.94
C ARG A 451 2.12 17.22 -35.11
N GLN A 452 0.93 16.72 -34.83
CA GLN A 452 0.06 16.09 -35.80
C GLN A 452 -1.00 17.08 -36.31
N ASP A 453 -1.31 17.00 -37.60
CA ASP A 453 -2.36 17.84 -38.20
C ASP A 453 -3.78 17.33 -37.86
N ILE A 454 -3.89 16.07 -37.42
CA ILE A 454 -5.16 15.42 -37.11
C ILE A 454 -5.44 15.55 -35.62
N ILE A 455 -6.51 16.25 -35.25
CA ILE A 455 -7.00 16.28 -33.88
C ILE A 455 -7.68 14.94 -33.56
N GLY A 456 -7.12 14.23 -32.58
CA GLY A 456 -7.54 12.90 -32.14
C GLY A 456 -8.65 12.91 -31.10
N GLU A 457 -8.57 11.99 -30.14
CA GLU A 457 -9.50 11.83 -29.02
C GLU A 457 -8.79 11.31 -27.77
N GLU A 458 -9.19 11.80 -26.60
CA GLU A 458 -8.76 11.25 -25.31
C GLU A 458 -9.50 9.93 -25.04
N LEU A 459 -10.81 9.89 -25.36
CA LEU A 459 -11.66 8.69 -25.26
C LEU A 459 -12.09 8.22 -26.65
N LEU A 460 -11.60 7.05 -27.04
CA LEU A 460 -11.98 6.34 -28.25
C LEU A 460 -13.12 5.35 -27.94
N ILE A 461 -14.32 5.61 -28.46
CA ILE A 461 -15.48 4.72 -28.32
C ILE A 461 -15.62 3.88 -29.58
N LEU A 462 -15.44 2.57 -29.43
CA LEU A 462 -15.59 1.58 -30.48
C LEU A 462 -16.89 0.82 -30.23
N THR A 463 -17.83 0.90 -31.18
CA THR A 463 -19.20 0.41 -30.98
C THR A 463 -19.68 -0.42 -32.16
N HIS A 464 -20.47 -1.44 -31.90
CA HIS A 464 -21.24 -2.08 -32.98
C HIS A 464 -22.36 -1.13 -33.47
N PRO A 465 -22.72 -1.11 -34.78
CA PRO A 465 -23.78 -0.25 -35.33
C PRO A 465 -25.11 -0.31 -34.58
N ASN A 466 -25.46 -1.47 -34.02
CA ASN A 466 -26.68 -1.65 -33.21
C ASN A 466 -26.76 -0.74 -31.98
N PHE A 467 -25.62 -0.24 -31.50
CA PHE A 467 -25.51 0.53 -30.27
C PHE A 467 -25.00 1.96 -30.50
N TYR A 468 -24.89 2.37 -31.77
CA TYR A 468 -24.32 3.66 -32.17
C TYR A 468 -25.01 4.84 -31.48
N ASP A 469 -26.34 4.84 -31.36
CA ASP A 469 -27.08 5.92 -30.70
C ASP A 469 -26.70 6.07 -29.21
N ALA A 470 -26.45 4.96 -28.51
CA ALA A 470 -26.00 4.99 -27.12
C ALA A 470 -24.56 5.52 -27.02
N ALA A 471 -23.67 5.10 -27.94
CA ALA A 471 -22.30 5.60 -28.03
C ALA A 471 -22.26 7.11 -28.27
N ILE A 472 -23.11 7.62 -29.16
CA ILE A 472 -23.23 9.05 -29.46
C ILE A 472 -23.73 9.84 -28.25
N LYS A 473 -24.73 9.31 -27.55
CA LYS A 473 -25.24 9.92 -26.31
C LYS A 473 -24.16 10.04 -25.24
N LEU A 474 -23.36 8.99 -25.05
CA LEU A 474 -22.23 9.00 -24.12
C LEU A 474 -21.14 9.98 -24.56
N ARG A 475 -20.75 9.97 -25.84
CA ARG A 475 -19.78 10.91 -26.41
C ARG A 475 -20.16 12.36 -26.14
N ASP A 476 -21.40 12.73 -26.41
CA ASP A 476 -21.88 14.10 -26.25
C ASP A 476 -21.83 14.54 -24.79
N TRP A 477 -22.19 13.64 -23.87
CA TRP A 477 -22.00 13.87 -22.45
C TRP A 477 -20.52 14.08 -22.08
N LYS A 478 -19.62 13.19 -22.53
CA LYS A 478 -18.19 13.28 -22.23
C LYS A 478 -17.57 14.58 -22.70
N ARG A 479 -17.90 15.02 -23.91
CA ARG A 479 -17.49 16.32 -24.44
C ARG A 479 -17.99 17.47 -23.57
N SER A 480 -19.25 17.41 -23.13
CA SER A 480 -19.84 18.44 -22.24
C SER A 480 -19.22 18.52 -20.83
N LYS A 481 -18.48 17.49 -20.40
CA LYS A 481 -17.68 17.52 -19.16
C LYS A 481 -16.18 17.71 -19.40
N GLY A 482 -15.80 18.05 -20.62
CA GLY A 482 -14.42 18.39 -20.97
C GLY A 482 -13.56 17.22 -21.41
N ILE A 483 -14.10 16.00 -21.56
CA ILE A 483 -13.39 14.82 -22.09
C ILE A 483 -13.65 14.73 -23.59
N TRP A 484 -12.61 14.91 -24.41
CA TRP A 484 -12.78 14.88 -25.85
C TRP A 484 -12.89 13.43 -26.34
N ALA A 485 -14.07 13.07 -26.86
CA ALA A 485 -14.41 11.70 -27.24
C ALA A 485 -14.85 11.61 -28.71
N ASN A 486 -14.50 10.51 -29.38
CA ASN A 486 -14.97 10.18 -30.73
C ASN A 486 -15.55 8.75 -30.77
N VAL A 487 -16.50 8.53 -31.67
CA VAL A 487 -17.20 7.24 -31.85
C VAL A 487 -16.87 6.69 -33.22
N TYR A 488 -16.48 5.42 -33.28
CA TYR A 488 -16.26 4.70 -34.52
C TYR A 488 -17.00 3.38 -34.49
N GLU A 489 -17.72 3.10 -35.58
CA GLU A 489 -18.38 1.81 -35.73
C GLU A 489 -17.33 0.72 -36.05
N CYS A 490 -17.49 -0.43 -35.41
CA CYS A 490 -16.68 -1.63 -35.59
C CYS A 490 -17.52 -2.89 -35.34
N GLY A 491 -16.90 -4.06 -35.38
CA GLY A 491 -17.48 -5.28 -34.85
C GLY A 491 -17.92 -6.29 -35.90
N THR A 492 -18.16 -7.50 -35.40
CA THR A 492 -18.52 -8.70 -36.17
C THR A 492 -19.95 -8.65 -36.67
N ASN A 493 -20.26 -9.41 -37.73
CA ASN A 493 -21.60 -9.52 -38.30
C ASN A 493 -22.26 -8.19 -38.70
N SER A 494 -21.45 -7.18 -39.03
CA SER A 494 -21.86 -5.86 -39.52
C SER A 494 -21.43 -5.65 -40.99
N ASP A 495 -21.88 -4.55 -41.61
CA ASP A 495 -21.42 -4.14 -42.95
C ASP A 495 -20.00 -3.53 -42.94
N ILE A 496 -19.30 -3.58 -41.80
CA ILE A 496 -17.97 -3.02 -41.62
C ILE A 496 -16.95 -4.11 -41.95
N HIS A 497 -15.96 -3.80 -42.79
CA HIS A 497 -14.99 -4.81 -43.28
C HIS A 497 -13.54 -4.57 -42.83
N TRP A 498 -13.25 -3.41 -42.24
CA TRP A 498 -11.89 -2.95 -41.94
C TRP A 498 -11.65 -2.72 -40.44
N ARG A 499 -12.67 -2.97 -39.61
CA ARG A 499 -12.64 -3.04 -38.13
C ARG A 499 -13.62 -4.12 -37.64
N ALA A 500 -13.57 -5.27 -38.29
CA ALA A 500 -14.50 -6.38 -38.05
C ALA A 500 -13.90 -7.48 -37.17
N THR A 501 -12.57 -7.58 -37.08
CA THR A 501 -11.85 -8.54 -36.22
C THR A 501 -11.10 -7.83 -35.11
N GLY A 502 -10.67 -8.57 -34.09
CA GLY A 502 -9.92 -7.98 -32.98
C GLY A 502 -8.61 -7.35 -33.43
N GLU A 503 -7.87 -8.00 -34.31
CA GLU A 503 -6.61 -7.48 -34.86
C GLU A 503 -6.81 -6.19 -35.67
N GLN A 504 -7.94 -6.06 -36.36
CA GLN A 504 -8.25 -4.83 -37.10
C GLN A 504 -8.66 -3.68 -36.18
N ILE A 505 -9.34 -3.98 -35.08
CA ILE A 505 -9.72 -3.00 -34.05
C ILE A 505 -8.45 -2.52 -33.33
N ASP A 506 -7.57 -3.45 -32.96
CA ASP A 506 -6.29 -3.20 -32.30
C ASP A 506 -5.38 -2.31 -33.16
N ALA A 507 -5.16 -2.70 -34.42
CA ALA A 507 -4.39 -1.90 -35.38
C ALA A 507 -4.98 -0.49 -35.60
N PHE A 508 -6.30 -0.34 -35.48
CA PHE A 508 -6.94 0.97 -35.55
C PHE A 508 -6.64 1.82 -34.30
N ILE A 509 -6.66 1.24 -33.10
CA ILE A 509 -6.28 1.94 -31.86
C ILE A 509 -4.82 2.43 -31.97
N GLU A 510 -3.91 1.56 -32.39
CA GLU A 510 -2.49 1.89 -32.63
C GLU A 510 -2.33 3.02 -33.66
N GLU A 511 -3.05 2.95 -34.80
CA GLU A 511 -3.04 4.01 -35.80
C GLU A 511 -3.48 5.36 -35.19
N ARG A 512 -4.56 5.37 -34.40
CA ARG A 512 -5.05 6.59 -33.74
C ARG A 512 -4.02 7.14 -32.76
N TYR A 513 -3.36 6.30 -31.98
CA TYR A 513 -2.31 6.72 -31.04
C TYR A 513 -1.13 7.41 -31.75
N HIS A 514 -0.67 6.88 -32.89
CA HIS A 514 0.52 7.42 -33.57
C HIS A 514 0.24 8.61 -34.51
N THR A 515 -0.99 8.78 -35.00
CA THR A 515 -1.29 9.75 -36.06
C THR A 515 -2.05 11.00 -35.61
N THR A 516 -2.30 11.16 -34.30
CA THR A 516 -3.14 12.23 -33.77
C THR A 516 -2.49 13.07 -32.69
N GLU A 517 -2.90 14.34 -32.62
CA GLU A 517 -2.36 15.31 -31.67
C GLU A 517 -2.84 15.05 -30.23
N ILE A 518 -4.13 14.70 -30.10
CA ILE A 518 -4.70 14.21 -28.84
C ILE A 518 -4.66 12.69 -28.94
N ARG A 519 -3.63 12.07 -28.35
CA ARG A 519 -3.47 10.62 -28.37
C ARG A 519 -4.51 9.95 -27.47
N VAL A 520 -4.94 8.77 -27.90
CA VAL A 520 -5.88 7.92 -27.16
C VAL A 520 -5.31 7.62 -25.78
N SER A 521 -6.09 7.88 -24.73
CA SER A 521 -5.79 7.49 -23.34
C SER A 521 -6.77 6.43 -22.83
N TYR A 522 -8.00 6.44 -23.35
CA TYR A 522 -9.07 5.55 -22.93
C TYR A 522 -9.72 4.91 -24.14
N VAL A 523 -9.96 3.60 -24.07
CA VAL A 523 -10.69 2.83 -25.08
C VAL A 523 -11.94 2.26 -24.43
N LEU A 524 -13.10 2.56 -25.01
CA LEU A 524 -14.37 1.98 -24.59
C LEU A 524 -14.91 1.08 -25.70
N LEU A 525 -15.08 -0.21 -25.37
CA LEU A 525 -15.74 -1.20 -26.21
C LEU A 525 -17.22 -1.25 -25.84
N LEU A 526 -18.11 -0.79 -26.72
CA LEU A 526 -19.55 -0.76 -26.49
C LEU A 526 -20.26 -1.82 -27.34
N GLY A 527 -20.48 -2.96 -26.72
CA GLY A 527 -21.01 -4.18 -27.32
C GLY A 527 -20.40 -5.42 -26.66
N ASP A 528 -21.18 -6.49 -26.61
CA ASP A 528 -20.71 -7.76 -26.06
C ASP A 528 -19.75 -8.53 -27.00
N ALA A 529 -19.17 -9.65 -26.58
CA ALA A 529 -18.07 -10.33 -27.27
C ALA A 529 -18.40 -10.81 -28.70
N GLU A 530 -19.66 -11.11 -29.00
CA GLU A 530 -20.17 -11.46 -30.33
C GLU A 530 -20.42 -10.26 -31.24
N PHE A 531 -20.46 -9.04 -30.67
CA PHE A 531 -20.57 -7.78 -31.39
C PHE A 531 -19.22 -7.11 -31.57
N ILE A 532 -18.40 -7.06 -30.52
CA ILE A 532 -17.04 -6.53 -30.54
C ILE A 532 -16.10 -7.66 -30.08
N PRO A 533 -15.33 -8.26 -31.02
CA PRO A 533 -14.49 -9.40 -30.70
C PRO A 533 -13.52 -9.13 -29.54
N THR A 534 -13.35 -10.14 -28.71
CA THR A 534 -12.30 -10.24 -27.68
C THR A 534 -11.18 -11.17 -28.16
N PHE A 535 -10.04 -11.17 -27.48
CA PHE A 535 -8.96 -12.13 -27.72
C PHE A 535 -9.05 -13.33 -26.77
N TYR A 536 -8.41 -14.44 -27.14
CA TYR A 536 -8.29 -15.63 -26.33
C TYR A 536 -6.82 -15.97 -26.08
N ILE A 537 -6.35 -15.74 -24.85
CA ILE A 537 -4.98 -16.08 -24.40
C ILE A 537 -5.12 -17.07 -23.25
N ASN A 538 -4.48 -18.23 -23.32
CA ASN A 538 -4.63 -19.31 -22.33
C ASN A 538 -6.10 -19.72 -22.05
N ASN A 539 -6.98 -19.64 -23.07
CA ASN A 539 -8.45 -19.83 -22.96
C ASN A 539 -9.21 -18.78 -22.11
N ILE A 540 -8.56 -17.66 -21.81
CA ILE A 540 -9.13 -16.50 -21.14
C ILE A 540 -9.62 -15.53 -22.22
N GLY A 541 -10.92 -15.20 -22.20
CA GLY A 541 -11.45 -14.07 -22.96
C GLY A 541 -10.89 -12.77 -22.37
N THR A 542 -10.14 -12.02 -23.17
CA THR A 542 -9.44 -10.83 -22.72
C THR A 542 -9.41 -9.68 -23.73
N ASP A 543 -9.59 -8.47 -23.23
CA ASP A 543 -9.39 -7.21 -23.95
C ASP A 543 -7.97 -6.63 -23.73
N TRP A 544 -7.07 -7.36 -23.06
CA TRP A 544 -5.70 -6.91 -22.79
C TRP A 544 -4.93 -6.44 -24.03
N PRO A 545 -5.00 -7.11 -25.20
CA PRO A 545 -4.31 -6.62 -26.38
C PRO A 545 -4.73 -5.21 -26.79
N TYR A 546 -5.99 -4.82 -26.60
CA TYR A 546 -6.44 -3.44 -26.86
C TYR A 546 -5.89 -2.41 -25.86
N ALA A 547 -5.24 -2.85 -24.78
CA ALA A 547 -4.69 -1.99 -23.73
C ALA A 547 -3.20 -1.68 -23.93
N ILE A 548 -2.52 -2.37 -24.85
CA ILE A 548 -1.08 -2.28 -25.07
C ILE A 548 -0.77 -2.00 -26.55
N LEU A 549 0.40 -1.44 -26.82
CA LEU A 549 0.97 -1.27 -28.16
C LEU A 549 1.91 -2.43 -28.52
N GLY A 550 2.50 -3.07 -27.51
CA GLY A 550 3.38 -4.21 -27.69
C GLY A 550 2.65 -5.55 -27.81
N LYS A 551 3.42 -6.63 -27.66
CA LYS A 551 2.89 -7.99 -27.77
C LYS A 551 2.48 -8.53 -26.41
N PRO A 552 1.32 -9.21 -26.28
CA PRO A 552 0.95 -9.89 -25.06
C PRO A 552 2.01 -10.88 -24.59
N GLY A 553 2.35 -10.83 -23.29
CA GLY A 553 3.39 -11.66 -22.67
C GLY A 553 4.82 -11.12 -22.80
N GLU A 554 5.06 -10.14 -23.66
CA GLU A 554 6.31 -9.39 -23.75
C GLU A 554 6.14 -7.97 -23.18
N ASP A 555 5.05 -7.30 -23.54
CA ASP A 555 4.66 -5.99 -23.03
C ASP A 555 3.58 -6.15 -21.96
N LEU A 556 3.95 -5.82 -20.72
CA LEU A 556 3.14 -6.03 -19.53
C LEU A 556 2.58 -4.71 -18.97
N ILE A 557 2.92 -3.57 -19.55
CA ILE A 557 2.46 -2.26 -19.08
C ILE A 557 1.35 -1.76 -19.99
N ALA A 558 0.22 -1.36 -19.41
CA ALA A 558 -0.91 -0.83 -20.19
C ALA A 558 -0.63 0.59 -20.68
N ASP A 559 -0.74 0.81 -21.99
CA ASP A 559 -0.73 2.11 -22.66
C ASP A 559 -2.07 2.84 -22.51
N PHE A 560 -3.15 2.06 -22.53
CA PHE A 560 -4.53 2.56 -22.54
C PHE A 560 -5.33 2.01 -21.37
N ALA A 561 -6.22 2.84 -20.85
CA ALA A 561 -7.25 2.42 -19.91
C ALA A 561 -8.45 1.89 -20.70
N VAL A 562 -8.66 0.57 -20.67
CA VAL A 562 -9.73 -0.11 -21.42
C VAL A 562 -10.91 -0.41 -20.52
N GLY A 563 -12.12 -0.12 -21.01
CA GLY A 563 -13.36 -0.59 -20.41
C GLY A 563 -14.31 -1.17 -21.45
N ARG A 564 -15.20 -2.06 -21.02
CA ARG A 564 -16.22 -2.68 -21.86
C ARG A 564 -17.61 -2.47 -21.29
N ILE A 565 -18.55 -2.03 -22.11
CA ILE A 565 -19.99 -2.10 -21.83
C ILE A 565 -20.52 -3.29 -22.64
N PRO A 566 -20.55 -4.51 -22.08
CA PRO A 566 -21.07 -5.68 -22.75
C PRO A 566 -22.60 -5.55 -22.76
N VAL A 567 -23.21 -5.52 -23.95
CA VAL A 567 -24.65 -5.37 -24.16
C VAL A 567 -25.05 -6.03 -25.49
N ASP A 568 -26.28 -6.55 -25.53
CA ASP A 568 -26.81 -7.31 -26.68
C ASP A 568 -27.90 -6.53 -27.43
N THR A 569 -28.45 -5.50 -26.77
CA THR A 569 -29.54 -4.67 -27.28
C THR A 569 -29.29 -3.19 -27.02
N LEU A 570 -29.87 -2.34 -27.87
CA LEU A 570 -29.79 -0.88 -27.70
C LEU A 570 -30.40 -0.42 -26.37
N ASP A 571 -31.45 -1.07 -25.87
CA ASP A 571 -32.09 -0.70 -24.60
C ASP A 571 -31.17 -0.96 -23.39
N GLN A 572 -30.43 -2.08 -23.40
CA GLN A 572 -29.38 -2.34 -22.41
C GLN A 572 -28.27 -1.29 -22.52
N ALA A 573 -27.81 -0.98 -23.74
CA ALA A 573 -26.79 0.03 -23.98
C ALA A 573 -27.21 1.41 -23.42
N MET A 574 -28.44 1.84 -23.72
CA MET A 574 -29.00 3.09 -23.22
C MET A 574 -29.14 3.08 -21.70
N THR A 575 -29.52 1.95 -21.10
CA THR A 575 -29.62 1.80 -19.64
C THR A 575 -28.27 2.05 -18.97
N VAL A 576 -27.20 1.42 -19.45
CA VAL A 576 -25.85 1.61 -18.89
C VAL A 576 -25.36 3.05 -19.10
N VAL A 577 -25.50 3.58 -20.33
CA VAL A 577 -25.09 4.95 -20.65
C VAL A 577 -25.84 5.98 -19.80
N ASP A 578 -27.14 5.80 -19.58
CA ASP A 578 -27.93 6.73 -18.77
C ASP A 578 -27.55 6.69 -17.30
N LYS A 579 -27.24 5.51 -16.75
CA LYS A 579 -26.68 5.40 -15.40
C LYS A 579 -25.35 6.15 -15.28
N THR A 580 -24.44 5.97 -16.23
CA THR A 580 -23.16 6.69 -16.27
C THR A 580 -23.37 8.21 -16.34
N ILE A 581 -24.22 8.68 -17.25
CA ILE A 581 -24.51 10.11 -17.40
C ILE A 581 -25.13 10.67 -16.12
N ASN A 582 -26.12 10.01 -15.55
CA ASN A 582 -26.80 10.49 -14.34
C ASN A 582 -25.85 10.54 -13.15
N TYR A 583 -25.01 9.52 -12.96
CA TYR A 583 -24.01 9.46 -11.90
C TYR A 583 -23.00 10.61 -11.98
N GLU A 584 -22.57 10.99 -13.18
CA GLU A 584 -21.55 12.04 -13.36
C GLU A 584 -22.16 13.46 -13.47
N LYS A 585 -23.34 13.61 -14.07
CA LYS A 585 -23.98 14.90 -14.36
C LYS A 585 -24.86 15.40 -13.23
N THR A 586 -25.64 14.49 -12.66
CA THR A 586 -26.63 14.76 -11.61
C THR A 586 -26.46 13.75 -10.49
N PRO A 587 -25.27 13.71 -9.84
CA PRO A 587 -25.03 12.79 -8.74
C PRO A 587 -26.07 12.98 -7.64
N ILE A 588 -26.40 11.91 -6.91
CA ILE A 588 -27.36 12.01 -5.81
C ILE A 588 -26.82 12.95 -4.72
N ASP A 589 -27.68 13.81 -4.17
CA ASP A 589 -27.31 14.63 -3.00
C ASP A 589 -27.57 13.84 -1.71
N ASP A 590 -26.79 12.76 -1.54
CA ASP A 590 -26.87 11.92 -0.36
C ASP A 590 -25.49 11.78 0.29
N LYS A 591 -25.32 12.43 1.44
CA LYS A 591 -24.06 12.38 2.20
C LYS A 591 -23.74 10.99 2.73
N ASP A 592 -24.74 10.22 3.11
CA ASP A 592 -24.55 8.87 3.66
C ASP A 592 -24.03 7.91 2.58
N PHE A 593 -24.49 8.04 1.34
CA PHE A 593 -23.98 7.25 0.22
C PHE A 593 -22.45 7.38 0.05
N TYR A 594 -21.93 8.61 0.02
CA TYR A 594 -20.49 8.88 -0.13
C TYR A 594 -19.69 8.62 1.14
N GLN A 595 -20.36 8.49 2.29
CA GLN A 595 -19.71 8.23 3.58
C GLN A 595 -19.56 6.72 3.85
N ASN A 596 -20.45 5.90 3.28
CA ASN A 596 -20.52 4.46 3.56
C ASN A 596 -19.87 3.62 2.46
N ALA A 597 -19.06 2.65 2.87
CA ALA A 597 -18.55 1.57 2.02
C ALA A 597 -18.94 0.20 2.61
N VAL A 598 -19.05 -0.81 1.76
CA VAL A 598 -19.36 -2.19 2.16
C VAL A 598 -18.18 -3.09 1.84
N LEU A 599 -17.74 -3.87 2.82
CA LEU A 599 -16.78 -4.95 2.64
C LEU A 599 -17.46 -6.27 3.01
N ALA A 600 -17.58 -7.16 2.04
CA ALA A 600 -18.13 -8.50 2.23
C ALA A 600 -17.05 -9.53 1.93
N SER A 601 -16.78 -10.44 2.86
CA SER A 601 -15.65 -11.35 2.73
C SER A 601 -15.78 -12.63 3.55
N GLN A 602 -15.07 -13.67 3.13
CA GLN A 602 -14.99 -14.94 3.81
C GLN A 602 -13.76 -15.02 4.71
N PHE A 603 -13.93 -15.46 5.96
CA PHE A 603 -12.87 -16.10 6.73
C PHE A 603 -12.88 -17.59 6.42
N GLN A 604 -11.86 -18.09 5.72
CA GLN A 604 -11.81 -19.49 5.29
C GLN A 604 -11.23 -20.35 6.41
N CYS A 605 -12.10 -20.81 7.30
CA CYS A 605 -11.65 -21.60 8.44
C CYS A 605 -11.41 -23.07 8.09
N CYS A 606 -10.43 -23.73 8.68
CA CYS A 606 -9.21 -23.14 9.24
C CYS A 606 -8.07 -24.02 8.78
N ARG A 607 -6.88 -23.43 8.64
CA ARG A 607 -5.74 -24.09 8.02
C ARG A 607 -5.39 -25.37 8.78
N GLU A 608 -5.49 -26.50 8.09
CA GLU A 608 -5.17 -27.81 8.64
C GLU A 608 -3.67 -27.82 8.95
N LYS A 609 -3.30 -27.85 10.24
CA LYS A 609 -1.92 -27.76 10.77
C LYS A 609 -1.35 -26.34 10.98
N ALA A 610 -2.17 -25.28 11.02
CA ALA A 610 -1.66 -24.04 11.61
C ALA A 610 -1.22 -24.29 13.07
N PRO A 611 -0.08 -23.72 13.52
CA PRO A 611 0.40 -23.85 14.90
C PRO A 611 -0.66 -23.42 15.92
N ASP A 612 -1.43 -22.40 15.55
CA ASP A 612 -2.49 -21.81 16.37
C ASP A 612 -3.89 -22.04 15.77
N GLN A 613 -4.86 -22.25 16.66
CA GLN A 613 -6.27 -22.40 16.29
C GLN A 613 -6.87 -21.10 15.75
N GLY A 614 -7.90 -21.23 14.90
CA GLY A 614 -8.61 -20.07 14.35
C GLY A 614 -7.79 -19.27 13.33
N THR A 615 -6.82 -19.92 12.68
CA THR A 615 -5.98 -19.35 11.62
C THR A 615 -6.65 -19.52 10.25
N ASP A 616 -6.75 -18.43 9.50
CA ASP A 616 -7.35 -18.39 8.17
C ASP A 616 -6.57 -19.29 7.19
N SER A 617 -7.27 -19.92 6.24
CA SER A 617 -6.67 -20.68 5.14
C SER A 617 -6.46 -19.81 3.88
N ARG A 618 -6.95 -18.57 3.90
CA ARG A 618 -6.83 -17.60 2.80
C ARG A 618 -6.59 -16.19 3.30
N THR A 619 -6.26 -15.31 2.36
CA THR A 619 -5.94 -13.90 2.59
C THR A 619 -7.16 -12.98 2.41
N PHE A 620 -8.37 -13.52 2.27
CA PHE A 620 -9.58 -12.76 1.97
C PHE A 620 -9.91 -11.70 3.04
N ILE A 621 -9.87 -12.08 4.33
CA ILE A 621 -10.07 -11.12 5.43
C ILE A 621 -8.89 -10.16 5.56
N GLN A 622 -7.68 -10.60 5.24
CA GLN A 622 -6.49 -9.74 5.32
C GLN A 622 -6.52 -8.63 4.27
N CYS A 623 -6.85 -8.97 3.01
CA CYS A 623 -7.10 -8.01 1.94
C CYS A 623 -8.26 -7.06 2.29
N SER A 624 -9.37 -7.60 2.81
CA SER A 624 -10.54 -6.80 3.17
C SER A 624 -10.23 -5.84 4.33
N GLU A 625 -9.48 -6.26 5.34
CA GLU A 625 -9.09 -5.38 6.43
C GLU A 625 -8.02 -4.35 6.01
N PHE A 626 -7.16 -4.66 5.04
CA PHE A 626 -6.32 -3.64 4.40
C PHE A 626 -7.19 -2.54 3.78
N ALA A 627 -8.18 -2.91 2.96
CA ALA A 627 -9.12 -1.96 2.38
C ALA A 627 -9.91 -1.20 3.46
N GLN A 628 -10.29 -1.87 4.55
CA GLN A 628 -10.98 -1.26 5.69
C GLN A 628 -10.14 -0.17 6.37
N GLN A 629 -8.85 -0.42 6.56
CA GLN A 629 -7.92 0.54 7.16
C GLN A 629 -7.78 1.77 6.25
N MET A 630 -7.60 1.57 4.94
CA MET A 630 -7.55 2.64 3.94
C MET A 630 -8.80 3.52 3.97
N LEU A 631 -9.97 2.88 3.93
CA LEU A 631 -11.26 3.56 4.00
C LEU A 631 -11.43 4.34 5.31
N SER A 632 -11.01 3.75 6.44
CA SER A 632 -11.10 4.41 7.75
C SER A 632 -10.16 5.61 7.86
N ALA A 633 -8.94 5.49 7.35
CA ALA A 633 -7.97 6.58 7.27
C ALA A 633 -8.48 7.72 6.38
N ALA A 634 -9.23 7.39 5.32
CA ALA A 634 -9.95 8.34 4.48
C ALA A 634 -11.24 8.90 5.12
N GLY A 635 -11.53 8.54 6.37
CA GLY A 635 -12.68 9.00 7.14
C GLY A 635 -14.00 8.35 6.76
N LYS A 636 -14.00 7.15 6.14
CA LYS A 636 -15.21 6.42 5.73
C LYS A 636 -15.78 5.54 6.84
N THR A 637 -17.08 5.29 6.75
CA THR A 637 -17.77 4.30 7.57
C THR A 637 -17.87 3.00 6.78
N VAL A 638 -17.41 1.89 7.37
CA VAL A 638 -17.30 0.61 6.68
C VAL A 638 -18.22 -0.43 7.32
N SER A 639 -19.15 -0.97 6.53
CA SER A 639 -19.96 -2.13 6.89
C SER A 639 -19.21 -3.41 6.57
N ARG A 640 -18.72 -4.11 7.61
CA ARG A 640 -18.11 -5.44 7.50
C ARG A 640 -19.18 -6.53 7.50
N ILE A 641 -19.45 -7.12 6.34
CA ILE A 641 -20.36 -8.25 6.16
C ILE A 641 -19.51 -9.51 5.98
N TYR A 642 -18.86 -9.95 7.06
CA TYR A 642 -17.95 -11.09 7.00
C TYR A 642 -18.64 -12.37 7.45
N ALA A 643 -18.37 -13.46 6.72
CA ALA A 643 -18.86 -14.79 7.02
C ALA A 643 -17.69 -15.74 7.22
N ARG A 644 -17.84 -16.76 8.05
CA ARG A 644 -16.83 -17.82 8.19
C ARG A 644 -17.33 -19.14 7.64
N THR A 645 -16.42 -19.94 7.10
CA THR A 645 -16.62 -21.38 6.93
C THR A 645 -16.13 -22.12 8.18
N GLY A 646 -16.26 -23.45 8.22
CA GLY A 646 -15.72 -24.27 9.31
C GLY A 646 -16.36 -24.05 10.69
N SER A 647 -15.85 -24.77 11.70
CA SER A 647 -16.40 -24.75 13.07
C SER A 647 -15.54 -23.97 14.06
N GLN A 648 -14.23 -23.80 13.82
CA GLN A 648 -13.36 -23.06 14.74
C GLN A 648 -13.66 -21.56 14.72
N THR A 649 -13.32 -20.88 15.81
CA THR A 649 -13.55 -19.44 15.94
C THR A 649 -12.39 -18.68 15.27
N PRO A 650 -12.67 -17.76 14.33
CA PRO A 650 -11.65 -16.92 13.71
C PRO A 650 -10.85 -16.13 14.75
N ASN A 651 -9.53 -16.10 14.59
CA ASN A 651 -8.66 -15.38 15.51
C ASN A 651 -7.37 -14.85 14.88
N ARG A 652 -6.88 -15.47 13.80
CA ARG A 652 -5.61 -15.13 13.15
C ARG A 652 -5.72 -15.08 11.63
N TYR A 653 -4.91 -14.23 11.01
CA TYR A 653 -4.66 -14.21 9.57
C TYR A 653 -3.86 -15.44 9.12
N TYR A 654 -3.68 -15.61 7.81
CA TYR A 654 -2.94 -16.74 7.24
C TYR A 654 -1.49 -16.83 7.76
N ASP A 655 -0.82 -15.69 7.88
CA ASP A 655 0.54 -15.56 8.41
C ASP A 655 0.66 -15.85 9.93
N GLY A 656 -0.45 -16.13 10.61
CA GLY A 656 -0.50 -16.41 12.06
C GLY A 656 -0.62 -15.15 12.93
N THR A 657 -0.53 -13.96 12.36
CA THR A 657 -0.76 -12.71 13.11
C THR A 657 -2.22 -12.60 13.55
N LEU A 658 -2.45 -11.89 14.65
CA LEU A 658 -3.80 -11.76 15.22
C LEU A 658 -4.70 -10.91 14.32
N LEU A 659 -5.97 -11.33 14.19
CA LEU A 659 -6.99 -10.46 13.62
C LEU A 659 -7.12 -9.16 14.44
N PRO A 660 -7.60 -8.06 13.85
CA PRO A 660 -7.92 -6.83 14.55
C PRO A 660 -8.83 -7.10 15.74
N SER A 661 -8.64 -6.34 16.83
CA SER A 661 -9.38 -6.54 18.08
C SER A 661 -10.90 -6.59 17.88
N ALA A 662 -11.43 -5.83 16.91
CA ALA A 662 -12.84 -5.80 16.55
C ALA A 662 -13.39 -7.11 15.93
N LEU A 663 -12.52 -7.98 15.41
CA LEU A 663 -12.87 -9.26 14.77
C LEU A 663 -12.57 -10.47 15.65
N ARG A 664 -11.78 -10.28 16.72
CA ARG A 664 -11.35 -11.36 17.63
C ARG A 664 -12.51 -11.89 18.49
N PRO A 665 -12.38 -13.11 19.06
CA PRO A 665 -13.41 -13.73 19.90
C PRO A 665 -13.90 -12.86 21.06
N SER A 666 -13.01 -12.05 21.64
CA SER A 666 -13.34 -11.11 22.73
C SER A 666 -14.36 -10.04 22.33
N ALA A 667 -14.36 -9.62 21.06
CA ALA A 667 -15.33 -8.67 20.51
C ALA A 667 -16.67 -9.32 20.12
N LYS A 668 -16.76 -10.66 20.13
CA LYS A 668 -17.95 -11.43 19.71
C LYS A 668 -18.47 -11.02 18.33
N PHE A 669 -17.54 -10.80 17.38
CA PHE A 669 -17.92 -10.52 16.01
C PHE A 669 -18.78 -11.68 15.45
N PRO A 670 -19.92 -11.41 14.77
CA PRO A 670 -20.89 -12.45 14.44
C PRO A 670 -20.41 -13.53 13.46
N TRP A 671 -19.60 -13.15 12.47
CA TRP A 671 -19.15 -14.02 11.37
C TRP A 671 -20.32 -14.71 10.61
N ASP A 672 -21.47 -14.04 10.52
CA ASP A 672 -22.73 -14.54 9.96
C ASP A 672 -23.17 -13.78 8.71
N GLY A 673 -22.21 -13.13 8.03
CA GLY A 673 -22.37 -12.48 6.73
C GLY A 673 -23.30 -13.27 5.81
N ASN A 674 -24.32 -12.63 5.26
CA ASN A 674 -25.29 -13.33 4.41
C ASN A 674 -25.90 -12.45 3.31
N THR A 675 -26.63 -13.10 2.41
CA THR A 675 -27.29 -12.48 1.24
C THR A 675 -28.20 -11.31 1.62
N ASN A 676 -28.93 -11.41 2.74
CA ASN A 676 -29.86 -10.34 3.14
C ASN A 676 -29.09 -9.09 3.58
N GLN A 677 -28.02 -9.25 4.36
CA GLN A 677 -27.18 -8.13 4.77
C GLN A 677 -26.54 -7.44 3.54
N ILE A 678 -26.07 -8.20 2.55
CA ILE A 678 -25.58 -7.61 1.29
C ILE A 678 -26.69 -6.85 0.58
N THR A 679 -27.86 -7.46 0.40
CA THR A 679 -29.00 -6.86 -0.29
C THR A 679 -29.44 -5.56 0.37
N GLU A 680 -29.56 -5.58 1.71
CA GLU A 680 -29.91 -4.40 2.51
C GLU A 680 -28.86 -3.31 2.41
N ALA A 681 -27.57 -3.65 2.48
CA ALA A 681 -26.49 -2.67 2.38
C ALA A 681 -26.39 -2.04 0.98
N TRP A 682 -26.57 -2.85 -0.08
CA TRP A 682 -26.58 -2.39 -1.47
C TRP A 682 -27.78 -1.48 -1.74
N ASN A 683 -28.99 -1.87 -1.31
CA ASN A 683 -30.21 -1.06 -1.44
C ASN A 683 -30.17 0.22 -0.61
N LYS A 684 -29.59 0.19 0.59
CA LYS A 684 -29.40 1.39 1.41
C LYS A 684 -28.46 2.40 0.73
N GLY A 685 -27.51 1.91 -0.05
CA GLY A 685 -26.55 2.70 -0.82
C GLY A 685 -25.21 2.86 -0.12
N ALA A 686 -24.15 2.54 -0.87
CA ALA A 686 -22.76 2.78 -0.54
C ALA A 686 -22.04 3.19 -1.82
N PHE A 687 -21.06 4.09 -1.76
CA PHE A 687 -20.34 4.51 -2.98
C PHE A 687 -19.41 3.41 -3.51
N LEU A 688 -18.94 2.52 -2.62
CA LEU A 688 -18.04 1.42 -2.93
C LEU A 688 -18.50 0.15 -2.23
N ILE A 689 -18.59 -0.95 -2.98
CA ILE A 689 -18.79 -2.30 -2.47
C ILE A 689 -17.61 -3.14 -2.91
N ILE A 690 -16.91 -3.76 -1.97
CA ILE A 690 -15.85 -4.73 -2.25
C ILE A 690 -16.32 -6.08 -1.73
N HIS A 691 -16.27 -7.08 -2.61
CA HIS A 691 -16.47 -8.46 -2.22
C HIS A 691 -15.18 -9.25 -2.45
N ARG A 692 -14.74 -10.04 -1.46
CA ARG A 692 -13.52 -10.84 -1.54
C ARG A 692 -13.70 -12.24 -0.95
N ASP A 693 -13.68 -13.23 -1.83
CA ASP A 693 -13.86 -14.67 -1.56
C ASP A 693 -13.65 -15.49 -2.86
N HIS A 694 -14.03 -16.76 -2.86
CA HIS A 694 -14.42 -17.55 -4.02
C HIS A 694 -15.53 -16.90 -4.87
N GLY A 695 -15.53 -17.25 -6.15
CA GLY A 695 -16.53 -16.79 -7.12
C GLY A 695 -16.84 -17.84 -8.17
N GLU A 696 -18.01 -17.70 -8.76
CA GLU A 696 -18.46 -18.43 -9.93
C GLU A 696 -19.11 -17.45 -10.92
N PRO A 697 -19.37 -17.84 -12.19
CA PRO A 697 -20.02 -16.96 -13.17
C PRO A 697 -21.33 -16.31 -12.67
N HIS A 698 -22.09 -17.01 -11.83
CA HIS A 698 -23.35 -16.51 -11.27
C HIS A 698 -23.21 -15.71 -9.96
N GLY A 699 -22.00 -15.50 -9.43
CA GLY A 699 -21.75 -14.57 -8.32
C GLY A 699 -20.79 -15.06 -7.25
N TRP A 700 -21.00 -14.58 -6.02
CA TRP A 700 -20.12 -14.69 -4.86
C TRP A 700 -20.53 -15.82 -3.93
N GLU A 701 -19.58 -16.61 -3.40
CA GLU A 701 -19.90 -17.77 -2.55
C GLU A 701 -20.20 -17.43 -1.09
N THR A 702 -19.34 -16.67 -0.42
CA THR A 702 -19.35 -16.45 1.03
C THR A 702 -18.90 -15.03 1.39
N PRO A 703 -19.77 -14.21 2.00
CA PRO A 703 -21.22 -14.40 2.07
C PRO A 703 -21.88 -14.52 0.68
N ARG A 704 -22.80 -15.48 0.53
CA ARG A 704 -23.39 -15.78 -0.78
C ARG A 704 -24.18 -14.62 -1.36
N PHE A 705 -23.95 -14.30 -2.62
CA PHE A 705 -24.76 -13.39 -3.41
C PHE A 705 -24.74 -13.80 -4.88
N ARG A 706 -25.86 -13.66 -5.60
CA ARG A 706 -26.04 -14.28 -6.93
C ARG A 706 -26.69 -13.32 -7.92
N SER A 707 -26.54 -13.63 -9.21
CA SER A 707 -27.21 -12.94 -10.32
C SER A 707 -28.72 -12.76 -10.10
N SER A 708 -29.42 -13.74 -9.53
CA SER A 708 -30.85 -13.63 -9.22
C SER A 708 -31.19 -12.63 -8.10
N HIS A 709 -30.24 -12.33 -7.22
CA HIS A 709 -30.42 -11.31 -6.18
C HIS A 709 -30.23 -9.90 -6.76
N ILE A 710 -29.34 -9.74 -7.75
CA ILE A 710 -29.16 -8.49 -8.49
C ILE A 710 -30.50 -8.04 -9.08
N ASP A 711 -31.25 -8.95 -9.70
CA ASP A 711 -32.55 -8.63 -10.33
C ASP A 711 -33.51 -7.90 -9.39
N ASN A 712 -33.44 -8.22 -8.10
CA ASN A 712 -34.32 -7.71 -7.06
C ASN A 712 -33.71 -6.53 -6.27
N LEU A 713 -32.56 -5.99 -6.68
CA LEU A 713 -32.05 -4.76 -6.08
C LEU A 713 -32.98 -3.58 -6.41
N GLU A 714 -33.12 -2.69 -5.44
CA GLU A 714 -34.00 -1.50 -5.44
C GLU A 714 -33.19 -0.25 -5.05
N ASN A 715 -31.89 -0.24 -5.38
CA ASN A 715 -30.99 0.85 -5.01
C ASN A 715 -31.16 2.12 -5.86
N GLU A 716 -32.00 2.10 -6.91
CA GLU A 716 -32.29 3.27 -7.76
C GLU A 716 -31.00 3.97 -8.22
N ASP A 717 -30.88 5.29 -8.02
CA ASP A 717 -29.70 6.09 -8.39
C ASP A 717 -28.52 5.95 -7.40
N ARG A 718 -28.64 5.13 -6.34
CA ARG A 718 -27.56 4.83 -5.38
C ARG A 718 -26.64 3.77 -5.94
N LEU A 719 -25.94 4.11 -7.02
CA LEU A 719 -25.16 3.18 -7.81
C LEU A 719 -23.71 3.09 -7.30
N PRO A 720 -23.31 2.00 -6.61
CA PRO A 720 -21.92 1.78 -6.22
C PRO A 720 -21.01 1.56 -7.43
N VAL A 721 -19.73 1.85 -7.24
CA VAL A 721 -18.66 1.11 -7.92
C VAL A 721 -18.44 -0.20 -7.16
N VAL A 722 -18.37 -1.31 -7.89
CA VAL A 722 -18.26 -2.65 -7.29
C VAL A 722 -16.91 -3.28 -7.63
N PHE A 723 -16.16 -3.66 -6.60
CA PHE A 723 -14.94 -4.45 -6.73
C PHE A 723 -15.35 -5.90 -6.47
N SER A 724 -15.78 -6.60 -7.52
CA SER A 724 -16.10 -8.03 -7.46
C SER A 724 -14.81 -8.82 -7.58
N MET A 725 -14.01 -8.81 -6.51
CA MET A 725 -12.68 -9.40 -6.46
C MET A 725 -12.77 -10.92 -6.28
N ASN A 726 -13.43 -11.58 -7.24
CA ASN A 726 -13.83 -12.98 -7.17
C ASN A 726 -13.68 -13.66 -8.53
N CYS A 727 -13.30 -14.94 -8.50
CA CYS A 727 -13.15 -15.80 -9.68
C CYS A 727 -14.37 -15.75 -10.60
N SER A 728 -14.13 -15.66 -11.90
CA SER A 728 -15.11 -15.84 -12.99
C SER A 728 -16.36 -14.94 -12.96
N THR A 729 -16.44 -13.94 -12.08
CA THR A 729 -17.63 -13.07 -12.00
C THR A 729 -17.79 -12.14 -13.21
N GLY A 730 -16.72 -11.93 -13.97
CA GLY A 730 -16.65 -11.13 -15.20
C GLY A 730 -16.70 -11.97 -16.47
N PHE A 731 -17.42 -13.10 -16.48
CA PHE A 731 -17.50 -14.02 -17.64
C PHE A 731 -18.30 -13.42 -18.82
N PHE A 732 -17.80 -12.33 -19.41
CA PHE A 732 -18.47 -11.56 -20.48
C PHE A 732 -18.36 -12.19 -21.86
N ASP A 733 -17.44 -13.14 -22.06
CA ASP A 733 -17.17 -13.69 -23.39
C ASP A 733 -17.96 -14.96 -23.68
N ASN A 734 -19.08 -15.17 -22.98
CA ASN A 734 -19.80 -16.44 -22.96
C ASN A 734 -20.37 -16.83 -24.33
N GLU A 735 -20.77 -15.83 -25.10
CA GLU A 735 -21.34 -15.89 -26.44
C GLU A 735 -20.33 -16.45 -27.44
N THR A 736 -19.03 -16.20 -27.19
CA THR A 736 -17.92 -16.65 -28.04
C THR A 736 -17.11 -17.80 -27.43
N ALA A 737 -17.24 -18.04 -26.12
CA ALA A 737 -16.54 -19.10 -25.39
C ALA A 737 -17.22 -20.48 -25.47
N GLY A 738 -18.44 -20.56 -26.01
CA GLY A 738 -19.10 -21.83 -26.33
C GLY A 738 -19.45 -22.70 -25.11
N GLY A 739 -19.77 -22.09 -23.96
CA GLY A 739 -20.10 -22.81 -22.72
C GLY A 739 -18.87 -23.21 -21.88
N ALA A 740 -17.72 -22.57 -22.09
CA ALA A 740 -16.52 -22.78 -21.28
C ALA A 740 -16.81 -22.60 -19.77
N GLY A 741 -16.08 -23.29 -18.90
CA GLY A 741 -16.30 -23.17 -17.45
C GLY A 741 -17.67 -23.65 -16.95
N GLY A 742 -18.44 -24.39 -17.78
CA GLY A 742 -19.76 -24.91 -17.41
C GLY A 742 -20.90 -23.91 -17.60
N THR A 743 -20.65 -22.81 -18.32
CA THR A 743 -21.65 -21.79 -18.64
C THR A 743 -22.67 -22.27 -19.68
N VAL A 744 -23.81 -21.60 -19.74
CA VAL A 744 -24.80 -21.77 -20.79
C VAL A 744 -24.55 -20.67 -21.81
N ALA A 745 -24.15 -21.03 -23.03
CA ALA A 745 -23.84 -20.05 -24.07
C ALA A 745 -24.99 -19.06 -24.30
N ASN A 746 -24.67 -17.77 -24.40
CA ASN A 746 -25.58 -16.62 -24.53
C ASN A 746 -26.46 -16.33 -23.29
N ASP A 747 -26.07 -16.82 -22.11
CA ASP A 747 -26.61 -16.38 -20.81
C ASP A 747 -25.77 -15.24 -20.23
N VAL A 748 -26.39 -14.41 -19.37
CA VAL A 748 -25.79 -13.17 -18.83
C VAL A 748 -25.28 -13.38 -17.41
N TYR A 749 -24.01 -13.05 -17.18
CA TYR A 749 -23.32 -13.35 -15.91
C TYR A 749 -23.19 -12.15 -14.96
N PHE A 750 -22.59 -12.39 -13.79
CA PHE A 750 -22.73 -11.53 -12.62
C PHE A 750 -22.39 -10.04 -12.88
N CYS A 751 -21.22 -9.75 -13.44
CA CYS A 751 -20.80 -8.36 -13.70
C CYS A 751 -21.70 -7.67 -14.74
N GLU A 752 -21.99 -8.35 -15.84
CA GLU A 752 -22.86 -7.83 -16.88
C GLU A 752 -24.26 -7.57 -16.35
N ARG A 753 -24.80 -8.48 -15.54
CA ARG A 753 -26.14 -8.34 -14.96
C ARG A 753 -26.23 -7.17 -13.98
N ALA A 754 -25.20 -6.97 -13.15
CA ALA A 754 -25.10 -5.81 -12.26
C ALA A 754 -25.03 -4.49 -13.03
N LEU A 755 -24.27 -4.46 -14.13
CA LEU A 755 -24.11 -3.29 -14.98
C LEU A 755 -25.37 -3.00 -15.81
N ARG A 756 -25.98 -4.02 -16.42
CA ARG A 756 -27.17 -3.94 -17.29
C ARG A 756 -28.47 -3.72 -16.52
N LYS A 757 -28.49 -3.88 -15.19
CA LYS A 757 -29.71 -3.75 -14.39
C LYS A 757 -30.34 -2.35 -14.51
N PRO A 758 -31.61 -2.25 -14.93
CA PRO A 758 -32.36 -1.00 -14.85
C PRO A 758 -32.73 -0.66 -13.41
N ASP A 759 -32.87 0.65 -13.13
CA ASP A 759 -33.30 1.20 -11.84
C ASP A 759 -32.48 0.71 -10.63
N GLY A 760 -31.19 0.44 -10.85
CA GLY A 760 -30.27 0.00 -9.80
C GLY A 760 -29.04 -0.74 -10.32
N GLY A 761 -28.51 -1.65 -9.50
CA GLY A 761 -27.29 -2.40 -9.78
C GLY A 761 -26.04 -1.58 -9.48
N ALA A 762 -25.06 -1.60 -10.38
CA ALA A 762 -23.80 -0.86 -10.28
C ALA A 762 -23.66 0.19 -11.39
N VAL A 763 -22.83 1.22 -11.15
CA VAL A 763 -22.43 2.18 -12.19
C VAL A 763 -21.17 1.73 -12.96
N GLY A 764 -20.34 0.92 -12.30
CA GLY A 764 -19.16 0.28 -12.87
C GLY A 764 -18.69 -0.85 -11.96
N ILE A 765 -18.09 -1.88 -12.55
CA ILE A 765 -17.72 -3.09 -11.83
C ILE A 765 -16.42 -3.69 -12.38
N PHE A 766 -15.53 -4.11 -11.48
CA PHE A 766 -14.36 -4.91 -11.84
C PHE A 766 -14.65 -6.39 -11.58
N GLY A 767 -14.22 -7.26 -12.49
CA GLY A 767 -14.36 -8.70 -12.33
C GLY A 767 -13.39 -9.49 -13.22
N ALA A 768 -13.09 -10.72 -12.79
CA ALA A 768 -12.24 -11.64 -13.52
C ALA A 768 -13.03 -12.50 -14.51
N THR A 769 -12.53 -12.66 -15.74
CA THR A 769 -13.18 -13.46 -16.79
C THR A 769 -13.19 -14.97 -16.47
N ARG A 770 -12.17 -15.44 -15.75
CA ARG A 770 -12.00 -16.85 -15.34
C ARG A 770 -11.55 -16.94 -13.88
N ILE A 771 -11.20 -18.14 -13.44
CA ILE A 771 -10.65 -18.40 -12.12
C ILE A 771 -9.37 -17.55 -11.94
N SER A 772 -9.34 -16.77 -10.85
CA SER A 772 -8.22 -15.92 -10.49
C SER A 772 -7.51 -16.47 -9.25
N PRO A 773 -6.18 -16.64 -9.25
CA PRO A 773 -5.39 -16.96 -8.06
C PRO A 773 -5.65 -16.00 -6.87
N SER A 774 -5.61 -16.54 -5.64
CA SER A 774 -6.04 -15.78 -4.46
C SER A 774 -5.06 -14.68 -4.04
N TRP A 775 -3.77 -14.90 -4.22
CA TRP A 775 -2.70 -14.04 -3.74
C TRP A 775 -2.49 -12.86 -4.68
N GLU A 776 -2.47 -13.15 -5.98
CA GLU A 776 -2.37 -12.19 -7.06
C GLU A 776 -3.54 -11.20 -7.00
N ASN A 777 -4.76 -11.73 -6.88
CA ASN A 777 -5.96 -10.93 -6.71
C ASN A 777 -5.91 -10.06 -5.45
N THR A 778 -5.26 -10.53 -4.37
CA THR A 778 -5.01 -9.71 -3.17
C THR A 778 -4.09 -8.53 -3.47
N ALA A 779 -2.96 -8.77 -4.13
CA ALA A 779 -2.02 -7.73 -4.54
C ALA A 779 -2.69 -6.73 -5.48
N LEU A 780 -3.41 -7.21 -6.51
CA LEU A 780 -4.17 -6.38 -7.42
C LEU A 780 -5.15 -5.47 -6.68
N THR A 781 -5.94 -6.04 -5.76
CA THR A 781 -6.91 -5.27 -4.96
C THR A 781 -6.22 -4.21 -4.11
N MET A 782 -5.09 -4.53 -3.48
CA MET A 782 -4.30 -3.58 -2.71
C MET A 782 -3.81 -2.42 -3.58
N GLY A 783 -3.26 -2.72 -4.76
CA GLY A 783 -2.86 -1.71 -5.73
C GLY A 783 -4.04 -0.83 -6.16
N MET A 784 -5.20 -1.41 -6.47
CA MET A 784 -6.40 -0.63 -6.80
C MET A 784 -6.85 0.30 -5.66
N MET A 785 -6.74 -0.13 -4.41
CA MET A 785 -7.03 0.71 -3.24
C MET A 785 -6.01 1.84 -3.07
N ASP A 786 -4.73 1.56 -3.28
CA ASP A 786 -3.64 2.55 -3.26
C ASP A 786 -3.79 3.57 -4.42
N ALA A 787 -4.29 3.16 -5.58
CA ALA A 787 -4.60 4.09 -6.67
C ALA A 787 -5.56 5.20 -6.21
N ILE A 788 -6.61 4.85 -5.48
CA ILE A 788 -7.60 5.81 -4.97
C ILE A 788 -7.02 6.61 -3.79
N TRP A 789 -6.30 5.94 -2.89
CA TRP A 789 -5.71 6.51 -1.69
C TRP A 789 -4.21 6.19 -1.60
N PRO A 790 -3.36 6.97 -2.31
CA PRO A 790 -1.95 6.62 -2.48
C PRO A 790 -1.12 6.83 -1.21
N GLY A 791 0.00 6.13 -1.14
CA GLY A 791 1.02 6.30 -0.10
C GLY A 791 0.90 5.31 1.05
N ARG A 792 0.09 4.26 0.91
CA ARG A 792 0.09 3.14 1.86
C ARG A 792 1.02 2.03 1.43
N LEU A 793 1.11 1.78 0.13
CA LEU A 793 2.02 0.79 -0.44
C LEU A 793 3.33 1.47 -0.79
N ASN A 794 4.44 0.76 -0.61
CA ASN A 794 5.75 1.20 -1.08
C ASN A 794 5.88 0.90 -2.59
N PHE A 795 5.06 1.56 -3.41
CA PHE A 795 4.98 1.36 -4.85
C PHE A 795 4.99 2.70 -5.59
N GLY A 796 6.07 2.94 -6.34
CA GLY A 796 6.33 4.24 -6.93
C GLY A 796 6.42 5.36 -5.91
N PHE A 797 6.48 6.59 -6.40
CA PHE A 797 6.59 7.80 -5.58
C PHE A 797 5.41 8.75 -5.79
N SER A 798 4.34 8.25 -6.40
CA SER A 798 3.16 9.01 -6.73
C SER A 798 2.29 9.23 -5.49
N THR A 799 2.02 10.49 -5.17
CA THR A 799 0.95 10.86 -4.22
C THR A 799 -0.36 11.19 -4.95
N LEU A 800 -0.45 10.86 -6.25
CA LEU A 800 -1.59 11.22 -7.10
C LEU A 800 -2.70 10.19 -6.98
N SER A 801 -3.85 10.63 -6.52
CA SER A 801 -5.08 9.84 -6.48
C SER A 801 -5.58 9.63 -7.92
N GLN A 802 -5.68 8.38 -8.35
CA GLN A 802 -6.32 7.94 -9.58
C GLN A 802 -7.72 7.43 -9.24
N ARG A 803 -8.75 8.04 -9.85
CA ARG A 803 -10.16 7.73 -9.54
C ARG A 803 -11.00 7.30 -10.72
N ARG A 804 -10.47 7.40 -11.94
CA ARG A 804 -11.14 6.86 -13.12
C ARG A 804 -10.98 5.34 -13.11
N LEU A 805 -12.06 4.61 -13.43
CA LEU A 805 -12.08 3.16 -13.26
C LEU A 805 -10.95 2.44 -14.03
N GLY A 806 -10.70 2.85 -15.28
CA GLY A 806 -9.61 2.25 -16.06
C GLY A 806 -8.22 2.56 -15.48
N ASP A 807 -8.03 3.76 -14.92
CA ASP A 807 -6.76 4.15 -14.29
C ASP A 807 -6.51 3.38 -12.98
N ILE A 808 -7.57 3.16 -12.18
CA ILE A 808 -7.52 2.33 -10.96
C ILE A 808 -7.06 0.91 -11.31
N LEU A 809 -7.65 0.29 -12.34
CA LEU A 809 -7.28 -1.05 -12.77
C LEU A 809 -5.84 -1.10 -13.30
N ASN A 810 -5.44 -0.13 -14.12
CA ASN A 810 -4.07 -0.07 -14.65
C ASN A 810 -3.03 0.13 -13.53
N HIS A 811 -3.33 0.93 -12.50
CA HIS A 811 -2.45 1.05 -11.34
C HIS A 811 -2.32 -0.26 -10.56
N GLY A 812 -3.43 -0.97 -10.33
CA GLY A 812 -3.41 -2.31 -9.75
C GLY A 812 -2.56 -3.29 -10.57
N LYS A 813 -2.71 -3.28 -11.90
CA LYS A 813 -1.92 -4.12 -12.81
C LYS A 813 -0.43 -3.79 -12.80
N ARG A 814 -0.05 -2.52 -12.68
CA ARG A 814 1.38 -2.15 -12.51
C ARG A 814 1.92 -2.58 -11.15
N TYR A 815 1.12 -2.45 -10.09
CA TYR A 815 1.52 -2.88 -8.76
C TYR A 815 1.75 -4.39 -8.69
N ILE A 816 0.83 -5.21 -9.22
CA ILE A 816 1.04 -6.67 -9.18
C ILE A 816 2.32 -7.10 -9.93
N LEU A 817 2.74 -6.36 -10.97
CA LEU A 817 4.00 -6.60 -11.66
C LEU A 817 5.23 -6.33 -10.78
N SER A 818 5.21 -5.29 -9.94
CA SER A 818 6.27 -5.09 -8.94
C SER A 818 6.21 -6.15 -7.83
N MET A 819 5.04 -6.72 -7.59
CA MET A 819 4.83 -7.79 -6.62
C MET A 819 5.15 -9.19 -7.16
N ARG A 820 5.62 -9.30 -8.40
CA ARG A 820 6.03 -10.59 -8.95
C ARG A 820 7.11 -11.22 -8.08
N GLY A 821 6.97 -12.50 -7.76
CA GLY A 821 7.80 -13.23 -6.82
C GLY A 821 7.49 -12.91 -5.36
N VAL A 822 6.78 -11.82 -5.01
CA VAL A 822 6.50 -11.47 -3.62
C VAL A 822 5.61 -12.45 -2.91
N SER A 823 6.03 -12.82 -1.70
CA SER A 823 5.17 -13.48 -0.74
C SER A 823 4.11 -12.51 -0.24
N VAL A 824 2.91 -12.58 -0.79
CA VAL A 824 1.80 -11.74 -0.32
C VAL A 824 1.08 -12.50 0.77
N MET A 825 1.35 -12.17 2.04
CA MET A 825 0.63 -12.79 3.16
C MET A 825 0.80 -14.33 3.19
N GLY A 826 2.02 -14.81 2.91
CA GLY A 826 2.45 -16.19 3.14
C GLY A 826 2.49 -17.13 1.93
N GLU A 827 2.23 -16.64 0.71
CA GLU A 827 2.52 -17.38 -0.54
C GLU A 827 3.08 -16.45 -1.61
N ASP A 828 3.97 -16.99 -2.44
CA ASP A 828 4.69 -16.25 -3.48
C ASP A 828 3.85 -16.08 -4.74
N LEU A 829 3.94 -14.90 -5.35
CA LEU A 829 3.29 -14.58 -6.62
C LEU A 829 4.11 -15.07 -7.81
N PHE A 830 3.61 -16.04 -8.56
CA PHE A 830 4.36 -16.61 -9.69
C PHE A 830 4.31 -15.72 -10.93
N GLU A 831 5.38 -15.74 -11.71
CA GLU A 831 5.47 -14.98 -12.97
C GLU A 831 4.27 -15.22 -13.88
N ASP A 832 3.99 -16.49 -14.20
CA ASP A 832 2.92 -16.85 -15.12
C ASP A 832 1.55 -16.42 -14.56
N SER A 833 1.35 -16.56 -13.25
CA SER A 833 0.11 -16.16 -12.57
C SER A 833 -0.09 -14.65 -12.55
N VAL A 834 0.96 -13.87 -12.30
CA VAL A 834 0.93 -12.41 -12.38
C VAL A 834 0.63 -11.93 -13.80
N ILE A 835 1.21 -12.57 -14.82
CA ILE A 835 0.93 -12.24 -16.23
C ILE A 835 -0.51 -12.61 -16.59
N GLU A 836 -1.02 -13.77 -16.17
CA GLU A 836 -2.41 -14.16 -16.42
C GLU A 836 -3.42 -13.20 -15.80
N GLU A 837 -3.12 -12.60 -14.64
CA GLU A 837 -3.96 -11.59 -14.02
C GLU A 837 -4.12 -10.33 -14.87
N LEU A 838 -3.13 -9.97 -15.69
CA LEU A 838 -3.29 -8.88 -16.67
C LEU A 838 -4.41 -9.20 -17.67
N TYR A 839 -4.60 -10.47 -18.01
CA TYR A 839 -5.61 -10.94 -18.95
C TYR A 839 -6.99 -11.15 -18.31
N LEU A 840 -7.02 -11.54 -17.03
CA LEU A 840 -8.25 -11.89 -16.33
C LEU A 840 -9.14 -10.67 -16.02
N TRP A 841 -8.54 -9.55 -15.59
CA TRP A 841 -9.29 -8.46 -14.98
C TRP A 841 -9.71 -7.37 -15.95
N HIS A 842 -10.99 -7.04 -15.90
CA HIS A 842 -11.64 -6.07 -16.77
C HIS A 842 -12.37 -4.99 -15.97
N CYS A 843 -12.40 -3.78 -16.54
CA CYS A 843 -13.30 -2.70 -16.15
C CYS A 843 -14.60 -2.82 -16.94
N PHE A 844 -15.67 -3.31 -16.33
CA PHE A 844 -17.00 -3.31 -16.95
C PHE A 844 -17.71 -1.99 -16.67
N GLY A 845 -17.98 -1.26 -17.74
CA GLY A 845 -18.46 0.11 -17.73
C GLY A 845 -17.53 1.05 -18.46
N ASP A 846 -17.72 2.33 -18.21
CA ASP A 846 -16.93 3.40 -18.80
C ASP A 846 -15.59 3.59 -18.08
N PRO A 847 -14.43 3.42 -18.76
CA PRO A 847 -13.11 3.53 -18.12
C PRO A 847 -12.79 4.95 -17.64
N THR A 848 -13.49 5.97 -18.14
CA THR A 848 -13.33 7.38 -17.74
C THR A 848 -14.22 7.79 -16.58
N LEU A 849 -15.11 6.90 -16.10
CA LEU A 849 -15.98 7.18 -14.97
C LEU A 849 -15.13 7.37 -13.71
N GLU A 850 -15.26 8.53 -13.07
CA GLU A 850 -14.62 8.81 -11.79
C GLU A 850 -15.45 8.24 -10.64
N ILE A 851 -14.84 7.46 -9.74
CA ILE A 851 -15.47 7.13 -8.45
C ILE A 851 -15.51 8.36 -7.54
N TRP A 852 -16.71 8.77 -7.13
CA TRP A 852 -16.88 9.85 -6.16
C TRP A 852 -16.51 9.39 -4.75
N THR A 853 -15.37 9.87 -4.24
CA THR A 853 -14.90 9.62 -2.87
C THR A 853 -15.39 10.65 -1.86
N LYS A 854 -16.10 11.71 -2.28
CA LYS A 854 -16.75 12.71 -1.42
C LYS A 854 -18.05 13.16 -2.06
N ASN A 855 -18.95 13.77 -1.27
CA ASN A 855 -20.18 14.34 -1.83
C ASN A 855 -19.81 15.46 -2.84
N PRO A 856 -20.23 15.34 -4.11
CA PRO A 856 -19.82 16.22 -5.18
C PRO A 856 -20.41 17.64 -5.13
N TYR A 857 -21.38 17.88 -4.24
CA TYR A 857 -21.97 19.21 -3.98
C TYR A 857 -21.27 20.01 -2.87
N SER A 858 -20.23 19.46 -2.23
CA SER A 858 -19.57 20.08 -1.09
C SER A 858 -18.67 21.28 -1.42
N GLN A 859 -18.34 21.53 -2.69
CA GLN A 859 -17.47 22.63 -3.11
C GLN A 859 -18.26 23.92 -3.41
N THR A 860 -17.89 25.01 -2.73
CA THR A 860 -18.38 26.36 -3.01
C THR A 860 -17.40 27.08 -3.93
N ASN A 861 -17.89 27.71 -5.00
CA ASN A 861 -17.03 28.39 -5.98
C ASN A 861 -17.03 29.91 -5.71
N PRO A 862 -15.90 30.54 -5.32
CA PRO A 862 -15.96 31.89 -4.79
C PRO A 862 -15.81 33.04 -5.81
N PHE A 863 -15.47 32.80 -7.09
CA PHE A 863 -15.18 33.89 -8.03
C PHE A 863 -15.71 33.67 -9.46
N SER A 864 -16.00 34.78 -10.15
CA SER A 864 -16.22 34.79 -11.60
C SER A 864 -14.88 34.62 -12.31
N PRO A 865 -14.71 33.64 -13.21
CA PRO A 865 -13.45 33.45 -13.92
C PRO A 865 -13.14 34.63 -14.85
N VAL A 866 -11.86 34.86 -15.09
CA VAL A 866 -11.34 35.88 -16.01
C VAL A 866 -10.51 35.19 -17.10
N PHE A 867 -10.69 35.61 -18.35
CA PHE A 867 -10.04 35.02 -19.51
C PHE A 867 -9.11 36.06 -20.16
N HIS A 868 -7.85 35.70 -20.38
CA HIS A 868 -6.87 36.55 -21.05
C HIS A 868 -6.28 35.84 -22.27
N HIS A 869 -6.53 36.36 -23.47
CA HIS A 869 -6.00 35.76 -24.69
C HIS A 869 -4.50 36.02 -24.86
N GLN A 870 -3.76 35.00 -25.32
CA GLN A 870 -2.29 35.03 -25.43
C GLN A 870 -1.82 34.82 -26.88
N GLY A 871 -0.72 35.48 -27.25
CA GLY A 871 -0.12 35.31 -28.58
C GLY A 871 -0.97 35.92 -29.70
N LEU A 872 -1.63 37.06 -29.43
CA LEU A 872 -2.49 37.75 -30.38
C LEU A 872 -1.72 38.21 -31.63
N ALA A 873 -2.21 37.83 -32.80
CA ALA A 873 -1.69 38.24 -34.09
C ALA A 873 -2.83 38.54 -35.08
N VAL A 874 -2.55 39.33 -36.12
CA VAL A 874 -3.48 39.58 -37.22
C VAL A 874 -3.07 38.72 -38.42
N GLN A 875 -3.91 37.78 -38.83
CA GLN A 875 -3.72 36.99 -40.04
C GLN A 875 -4.86 37.26 -41.02
N ASP A 876 -4.52 37.73 -42.23
CA ASP A 876 -5.50 38.10 -43.28
C ASP A 876 -6.60 39.07 -42.83
N GLY A 877 -6.29 39.93 -41.84
CA GLY A 877 -7.22 40.91 -41.28
C GLY A 877 -8.12 40.38 -40.15
N ILE A 878 -7.86 39.17 -39.65
CA ILE A 878 -8.59 38.52 -38.56
C ILE A 878 -7.65 38.38 -37.36
N ASP A 879 -8.13 38.75 -36.17
CA ASP A 879 -7.40 38.55 -34.92
C ASP A 879 -7.43 37.07 -34.52
N ILE A 880 -6.24 36.50 -34.29
CA ILE A 880 -6.05 35.11 -33.89
C ILE A 880 -5.24 35.02 -32.58
N SER A 881 -5.57 34.04 -31.74
CA SER A 881 -4.89 33.75 -30.47
C SER A 881 -4.24 32.37 -30.50
N GLY A 882 -3.07 32.24 -29.86
CA GLY A 882 -2.33 30.98 -29.71
C GLY A 882 -2.51 30.31 -28.34
N GLY A 883 -3.18 30.97 -27.40
CA GLY A 883 -3.50 30.42 -26.08
C GLY A 883 -4.41 31.32 -25.26
N ILE A 884 -4.70 30.91 -24.03
CA ILE A 884 -5.52 31.65 -23.06
C ILE A 884 -5.05 31.36 -21.63
N LEU A 885 -5.02 32.39 -20.79
CA LEU A 885 -4.95 32.24 -19.33
C LEU A 885 -6.36 32.28 -18.75
N VAL A 886 -6.66 31.35 -17.86
CA VAL A 886 -7.94 31.27 -17.15
C VAL A 886 -7.68 31.41 -15.65
N GLU A 887 -8.09 32.54 -15.08
CA GLU A 887 -8.09 32.72 -13.63
C GLU A 887 -9.26 31.94 -13.02
N TYR A 888 -8.96 30.98 -12.15
CA TYR A 888 -9.95 30.13 -11.51
C TYR A 888 -9.50 29.76 -10.10
N GLY A 889 -10.34 30.05 -9.10
CA GLY A 889 -9.98 29.93 -7.69
C GLY A 889 -9.91 28.51 -7.11
N VAL A 890 -9.89 27.48 -7.96
CA VAL A 890 -9.83 26.06 -7.56
C VAL A 890 -8.58 25.44 -8.17
N ASP A 891 -7.51 25.36 -7.37
CA ASP A 891 -6.27 24.69 -7.76
C ASP A 891 -6.51 23.21 -8.11
N ASN A 892 -5.71 22.70 -9.04
CA ASN A 892 -5.83 21.36 -9.65
C ASN A 892 -7.09 21.11 -10.48
N ALA A 893 -7.96 22.11 -10.67
CA ALA A 893 -9.01 22.00 -11.66
C ALA A 893 -8.39 21.90 -13.07
N VAL A 894 -8.92 20.99 -13.88
CA VAL A 894 -8.58 20.85 -15.29
C VAL A 894 -9.52 21.75 -16.09
N ILE A 895 -8.94 22.66 -16.88
CA ILE A 895 -9.67 23.58 -17.76
C ILE A 895 -9.51 23.09 -19.19
N THR A 896 -10.60 22.68 -19.82
CA THR A 896 -10.62 22.33 -21.25
C THR A 896 -11.35 23.44 -22.02
N VAL A 897 -10.74 23.90 -23.11
CA VAL A 897 -11.28 24.94 -23.98
C VAL A 897 -11.65 24.30 -25.31
N PHE A 898 -12.87 24.55 -25.74
CA PHE A 898 -13.37 24.18 -27.06
C PHE A 898 -13.73 25.43 -27.86
N GLU A 899 -13.55 25.35 -29.16
CA GLU A 899 -14.05 26.33 -30.12
C GLU A 899 -15.31 25.80 -30.79
N ARG A 900 -16.32 26.64 -30.86
CA ARG A 900 -17.54 26.34 -31.61
C ARG A 900 -17.37 26.80 -33.06
N GLY A 901 -17.02 25.86 -33.93
CA GLY A 901 -17.02 26.06 -35.38
C GLY A 901 -18.44 26.14 -35.96
N ALA A 902 -18.53 26.34 -37.28
CA ALA A 902 -19.81 26.43 -38.00
C ALA A 902 -20.64 25.13 -37.92
N ASP A 903 -19.98 23.96 -37.92
CA ASP A 903 -20.63 22.64 -38.01
C ASP A 903 -20.41 21.76 -36.76
N GLN A 904 -19.34 21.98 -35.98
CA GLN A 904 -19.03 21.20 -34.78
C GLN A 904 -18.14 21.98 -33.80
N GLU A 905 -18.23 21.63 -32.52
CA GLU A 905 -17.26 22.00 -31.48
C GLU A 905 -15.98 21.16 -31.60
N ILE A 906 -14.81 21.78 -31.40
CA ILE A 906 -13.48 21.15 -31.50
C ILE A 906 -12.60 21.56 -30.30
N PRO A 907 -11.74 20.68 -29.76
CA PRO A 907 -10.88 21.01 -28.64
C PRO A 907 -9.77 21.96 -29.11
N LEU A 908 -9.66 23.10 -28.44
CA LEU A 908 -8.56 24.03 -28.67
C LEU A 908 -7.40 23.78 -27.74
N GLY A 909 -7.62 23.41 -26.49
CA GLY A 909 -6.52 23.21 -25.55
C GLY A 909 -7.00 22.83 -24.15
N ARG A 910 -6.08 22.38 -23.32
CA ARG A 910 -6.33 22.04 -21.92
C ARG A 910 -5.18 22.52 -21.04
N GLY A 911 -5.48 22.88 -19.80
CA GLY A 911 -4.49 23.20 -18.78
C GLY A 911 -4.98 22.84 -17.38
N VAL A 912 -4.07 22.85 -16.41
CA VAL A 912 -4.38 22.60 -15.00
C VAL A 912 -4.16 23.88 -14.22
N VAL A 913 -5.10 24.23 -13.35
CA VAL A 913 -4.99 25.42 -12.49
C VAL A 913 -3.90 25.22 -11.45
N GLN A 914 -2.94 26.15 -11.42
CA GLN A 914 -1.90 26.22 -10.41
C GLN A 914 -1.80 27.64 -9.88
N ASN A 915 -1.85 27.80 -8.56
CA ASN A 915 -1.84 29.11 -7.90
C ASN A 915 -2.94 30.05 -8.43
N GLY A 916 -4.13 29.51 -8.69
CA GLY A 916 -5.31 30.23 -9.15
C GLY A 916 -5.37 30.54 -10.66
N VAL A 917 -4.41 30.07 -11.47
CA VAL A 917 -4.38 30.30 -12.92
C VAL A 917 -4.12 29.01 -13.67
N ALA A 918 -4.89 28.73 -14.73
CA ALA A 918 -4.55 27.73 -15.74
C ALA A 918 -3.98 28.43 -16.98
N GLN A 919 -2.82 27.98 -17.44
CA GLN A 919 -2.27 28.35 -18.73
C GLN A 919 -2.67 27.29 -19.77
N ILE A 920 -3.33 27.71 -20.84
CA ILE A 920 -3.78 26.83 -21.91
C ILE A 920 -3.14 27.28 -23.24
N THR A 921 -2.23 26.46 -23.75
CA THR A 921 -1.71 26.60 -25.12
C THR A 921 -2.68 25.95 -26.08
N TYR A 922 -2.97 26.59 -27.22
CA TYR A 922 -3.89 26.03 -28.19
C TYR A 922 -3.20 25.05 -29.17
N LEU A 923 -3.87 23.93 -29.41
CA LEU A 923 -3.59 22.91 -30.41
C LEU A 923 -3.77 23.43 -31.84
N GLN A 924 -4.37 24.60 -32.04
CA GLN A 924 -4.46 25.33 -33.30
C GLN A 924 -4.80 26.80 -33.03
N ASN A 925 -4.56 27.69 -34.00
CA ASN A 925 -4.91 29.10 -33.85
C ASN A 925 -6.42 29.27 -33.73
N HIS A 926 -6.87 30.02 -32.72
CA HIS A 926 -8.27 30.36 -32.51
C HIS A 926 -8.61 31.69 -33.16
N VAL A 927 -9.72 31.75 -33.90
CA VAL A 927 -10.27 32.99 -34.44
C VAL A 927 -11.13 33.67 -33.38
N MET A 928 -10.76 34.88 -32.96
CA MET A 928 -11.36 35.57 -31.81
C MET A 928 -12.87 35.83 -31.92
N ASP A 929 -13.43 35.82 -33.13
CA ASP A 929 -14.87 35.98 -33.37
C ASP A 929 -15.67 34.69 -33.14
N HIS A 930 -15.02 33.53 -33.02
CA HIS A 930 -15.68 32.27 -32.71
C HIS A 930 -15.96 32.15 -31.19
N GLU A 931 -17.07 31.50 -30.86
CA GLU A 931 -17.45 31.29 -29.45
C GLU A 931 -16.57 30.20 -28.81
N LEU A 932 -16.12 30.45 -27.58
CA LEU A 932 -15.39 29.47 -26.77
C LEU A 932 -16.30 28.84 -25.71
N THR A 933 -16.26 27.52 -25.61
CA THR A 933 -16.77 26.78 -24.45
C THR A 933 -15.60 26.46 -23.53
N ILE A 934 -15.61 26.98 -22.31
CA ILE A 934 -14.56 26.72 -21.32
C ILE A 934 -15.15 25.88 -20.20
N ILE A 935 -14.59 24.71 -19.97
CA ILE A 935 -15.12 23.72 -19.01
C ILE A 935 -14.08 23.48 -17.93
N ALA A 936 -14.49 23.65 -16.67
CA ALA A 936 -13.71 23.26 -15.50
C ALA A 936 -14.19 21.90 -14.98
N SER A 937 -13.29 20.93 -14.93
CA SER A 937 -13.50 19.65 -14.24
C SER A 937 -12.54 19.52 -13.07
N PHE A 938 -13.02 18.97 -11.96
CA PHE A 938 -12.20 18.74 -10.78
C PHE A 938 -12.75 17.54 -10.03
N ASP A 939 -11.85 16.83 -9.37
CA ASP A 939 -12.12 15.71 -8.50
C ASP A 939 -13.27 15.94 -7.53
N ASN A 940 -14.12 14.93 -7.35
CA ASN A 940 -15.29 14.99 -6.47
C ASN A 940 -16.21 16.18 -6.77
N ALA A 941 -16.47 16.48 -8.04
CA ALA A 941 -17.53 17.39 -8.44
C ALA A 941 -17.96 17.24 -9.89
N PRO A 942 -19.20 17.65 -10.23
CA PRO A 942 -19.63 17.72 -11.62
C PRO A 942 -18.85 18.82 -12.35
N ALA A 943 -18.49 18.55 -13.61
CA ALA A 943 -17.86 19.55 -14.47
C ALA A 943 -18.78 20.78 -14.66
N LYS A 944 -18.17 21.95 -14.82
CA LYS A 944 -18.88 23.23 -14.94
C LYS A 944 -18.43 23.98 -16.18
N VAL A 945 -19.40 24.43 -16.98
CA VAL A 945 -19.14 25.43 -18.01
C VAL A 945 -18.90 26.78 -17.33
N LEU A 946 -17.77 27.41 -17.62
CA LEU A 946 -17.36 28.69 -17.07
C LEU A 946 -17.96 29.83 -17.91
N GLN A 947 -18.53 30.81 -17.22
CA GLN A 947 -18.94 32.09 -17.80
C GLN A 947 -18.16 33.20 -17.10
N GLY A 948 -17.40 33.96 -17.86
CA GLY A 948 -16.43 34.94 -17.36
C GLY A 948 -16.27 36.13 -18.28
N ASN A 949 -15.54 37.15 -17.81
CA ASN A 949 -15.18 38.30 -18.63
C ASN A 949 -13.93 37.97 -19.45
N SER A 950 -13.96 38.26 -20.75
CA SER A 950 -12.81 38.12 -21.65
C SER A 950 -12.11 39.47 -21.87
N PHE A 951 -10.77 39.48 -21.83
CA PHE A 951 -9.91 40.66 -21.93
C PHE A 951 -8.77 40.49 -22.93
#